data_AF-A0A377U5E6-F1
#
_entry.id   AF-A0A377U5E6-F1
#
_cell.length_a   1.000
_cell.length_b   1.000
_cell.length_c   1.000
_cell.angle_alpha   90.00
_cell.angle_beta   90.00
_cell.angle_gamma   90.00
#
_symmetry.space_group_name_H-M   'P 1'
#
loop_
_entity.id
_entity.type
_entity.pdbx_description
1 polymer ?
#
loop_
_entity_poly.entity_id
_entity_poly.type
_entity_poly.pdbx_seq_one_letter_code
_entity_poly.pdbx_strand_id
1 'polypeptide(L)'
;MVNINETPAWEETIKLIERLERVAGGRDGAVNVQARQLANRTLFLYRELMSLQLVAYDAAAVFADTAAGLLATSPGEYFKTPGDGQSLLIWQNNNGQALKVAELAGPESIKAIQASVARIAAINASSIDKLPGVSGLGMDATGKVVFQQLDDGASQFPALMIGDDIEAVQSQSGMILRSRASGQEFIHIKRNSLITPGQELFLGEHGVAEAQADRQGRTFSETAADGTRLFAAISIGGIDIVQTGKGLSLIRRQDGQEISQIRHDGSTVQNGVYTFYTDKYPGYSEIELDRQGRVFRQRRTDGTLEEASQQSKTDTVTPPFAYADGGSIYAINGGSVTRLTDDPEGVENTEPASFPTFIRWLSARDGVRQVHRGSFDGKRRVRESSGSLVHIIGTGQSLAPGGSTKAQAPVTTAAQADYGILAFASGPKVDYRYDTLDSELLTSVIPCRENTGIRPGQESPASGMAWQVHQMTGNTVLVSTAASSGTAIDDISAGTPTFTGATAMIEAGAALAAEMGMEYVPVLVLVHGNQNAALGTAADTYRQAMERLRKQYESVVNSVTGREDSLMMFAGQLANVIPYGGNAGDTKTNAIGIAQYRESRDNPFITLASTQYARAYSDGEHLTSDSYRTEGEVIGAAIGTWLNDGEWSPLTPDESGIVQTNSTITIPVKGCTGGLVADTVRVADPGHYGFTLAGAEIAAVAVEGSDTSAKIIITKTSNAMATAVSYATTGTAGKKSGSADRLAWLHQGFPPRRFPFRRPPF
;
A
#
# COMPACT_ATOMS: atom_id res chain seq x y z
N MET A 1 -14.70 14.89 -12.33
CA MET A 1 -15.19 16.20 -12.79
C MET A 1 -14.47 16.56 -14.08
N VAL A 2 -15.14 17.20 -15.05
CA VAL A 2 -14.52 17.66 -16.31
C VAL A 2 -14.19 19.14 -16.16
N ASN A 3 -12.91 19.52 -16.28
CA ASN A 3 -12.42 20.90 -16.12
C ASN A 3 -12.19 21.57 -17.50
N ILE A 4 -12.17 22.91 -17.53
CA ILE A 4 -11.70 23.67 -18.70
C ILE A 4 -10.17 23.71 -18.66
N ASN A 5 -9.52 23.25 -19.73
CA ASN A 5 -8.07 23.34 -19.88
C ASN A 5 -7.75 24.58 -20.73
N GLU A 6 -7.05 25.54 -20.11
CA GLU A 6 -6.70 26.81 -20.74
C GLU A 6 -5.38 26.70 -21.52
N THR A 7 -5.35 27.31 -22.71
CA THR A 7 -4.14 27.50 -23.52
C THR A 7 -3.99 29.01 -23.79
N PRO A 8 -2.82 29.61 -23.56
CA PRO A 8 -2.59 31.04 -23.79
C PRO A 8 -2.59 31.34 -25.29
N ALA A 9 -3.76 31.58 -25.84
CA ALA A 9 -3.97 31.83 -27.26
C ALA A 9 -5.00 32.94 -27.43
N TRP A 10 -4.70 33.87 -28.35
CA TRP A 10 -5.68 34.81 -28.83
C TRP A 10 -6.61 34.11 -29.84
N GLU A 11 -7.80 33.76 -29.38
CA GLU A 11 -8.88 33.28 -30.27
C GLU A 11 -9.37 34.46 -31.09
N GLU A 12 -9.47 34.41 -32.43
CA GLU A 12 -9.90 35.59 -33.21
C GLU A 12 -11.40 35.88 -33.11
N THR A 13 -12.21 34.83 -32.89
CA THR A 13 -13.67 34.93 -32.76
C THR A 13 -14.16 34.26 -31.49
N ILE A 14 -15.30 34.74 -30.95
CA ILE A 14 -16.00 34.09 -29.85
C ILE A 14 -17.29 33.49 -30.40
N LYS A 15 -17.39 32.17 -30.35
CA LYS A 15 -18.57 31.46 -30.84
C LYS A 15 -19.77 31.75 -29.95
N LEU A 16 -20.88 32.13 -30.58
CA LEU A 16 -22.22 32.12 -29.95
C LEU A 16 -22.93 30.84 -30.35
N ILE A 17 -23.76 30.31 -29.45
CA ILE A 17 -24.61 29.16 -29.75
C ILE A 17 -25.70 29.59 -30.74
N GLU A 18 -25.88 28.83 -31.81
CA GLU A 18 -26.89 29.10 -32.84
C GLU A 18 -28.22 28.39 -32.55
N ARG A 19 -29.34 28.89 -33.12
CA ARG A 19 -30.71 28.35 -32.84
C ARG A 19 -30.90 26.88 -33.18
N LEU A 20 -30.11 26.32 -34.10
CA LEU A 20 -30.18 24.92 -34.53
C LEU A 20 -29.08 24.05 -33.92
N GLU A 21 -28.22 24.62 -33.06
CA GLU A 21 -27.12 23.91 -32.44
C GLU A 21 -27.56 23.19 -31.15
N ARG A 22 -27.15 21.93 -31.00
CA ARG A 22 -27.51 21.11 -29.84
C ARG A 22 -26.81 21.60 -28.58
N VAL A 23 -27.59 21.92 -27.54
CA VAL A 23 -27.09 22.25 -26.19
C VAL A 23 -26.58 20.97 -25.52
N ALA A 24 -25.30 20.65 -25.74
CA ALA A 24 -24.62 19.50 -25.17
C ALA A 24 -23.53 19.94 -24.18
N GLY A 25 -23.45 19.28 -23.03
CA GLY A 25 -22.33 19.41 -22.08
C GLY A 25 -21.12 18.57 -22.49
N GLY A 26 -20.09 18.54 -21.65
CA GLY A 26 -18.81 17.86 -21.95
C GLY A 26 -17.77 18.81 -22.56
N ARG A 27 -16.52 18.35 -22.66
CA ARG A 27 -15.34 19.17 -23.02
C ARG A 27 -15.51 19.93 -24.34
N ASP A 28 -16.14 19.29 -25.32
CA ASP A 28 -16.37 19.84 -26.67
C ASP A 28 -17.84 20.13 -26.94
N GLY A 29 -18.67 20.16 -25.90
CA GLY A 29 -20.07 20.53 -25.99
C GLY A 29 -20.22 21.99 -26.42
N ALA A 30 -21.21 22.29 -27.26
CA ALA A 30 -21.44 23.62 -27.83
C ALA A 30 -21.50 24.75 -26.78
N VAL A 31 -22.00 24.44 -25.58
CA VAL A 31 -22.09 25.39 -24.45
C VAL A 31 -20.74 25.75 -23.83
N ASN A 32 -19.73 24.88 -23.95
CA ASN A 32 -18.43 25.03 -23.30
C ASN A 32 -17.35 25.58 -24.25
N VAL A 33 -17.61 25.62 -25.56
CA VAL A 33 -16.68 26.19 -26.55
C VAL A 33 -16.43 27.67 -26.27
N GLN A 34 -17.48 28.45 -26.04
CA GLN A 34 -17.37 29.87 -25.72
C GLN A 34 -16.57 30.11 -24.44
N ALA A 35 -16.84 29.32 -23.39
CA ALA A 35 -16.14 29.41 -22.10
C ALA A 35 -14.64 29.12 -22.24
N ARG A 36 -14.27 28.09 -23.01
CA ARG A 36 -12.87 27.77 -23.32
C ARG A 36 -12.18 28.91 -24.08
N GLN A 37 -12.84 29.48 -25.09
CA GLN A 37 -12.27 30.57 -25.90
C GLN A 37 -12.00 31.84 -25.06
N LEU A 38 -12.93 32.18 -24.16
CA LEU A 38 -12.74 33.29 -23.24
C LEU A 38 -11.61 33.02 -22.24
N ALA A 39 -11.55 31.82 -21.68
CA ALA A 39 -10.49 31.43 -20.76
C ALA A 39 -9.09 31.49 -21.42
N ASN A 40 -8.96 31.01 -22.66
CA ASN A 40 -7.73 31.09 -23.45
C ASN A 40 -7.26 32.55 -23.66
N ARG A 41 -8.18 33.45 -24.06
CA ARG A 41 -7.87 34.88 -24.22
C ARG A 41 -7.46 35.53 -22.91
N THR A 42 -8.12 35.18 -21.80
CA THR A 42 -7.78 35.69 -20.47
C THR A 42 -6.37 35.29 -20.06
N LEU A 43 -5.99 34.03 -20.25
CA LEU A 43 -4.64 33.56 -19.94
C LEU A 43 -3.59 34.19 -20.86
N PHE A 44 -3.90 34.40 -22.14
CA PHE A 44 -3.04 35.13 -23.08
C PHE A 44 -2.78 36.57 -22.61
N LEU A 45 -3.85 37.32 -22.30
CA LEU A 45 -3.74 38.70 -21.82
C LEU A 45 -3.00 38.79 -20.49
N TYR A 46 -3.19 37.83 -19.59
CA TYR A 46 -2.45 37.75 -18.34
C TYR A 46 -0.94 37.61 -18.60
N ARG A 47 -0.54 36.75 -19.55
CA ARG A 47 0.88 36.60 -19.91
C ARG A 47 1.48 37.84 -20.55
N GLU A 48 0.75 38.47 -21.47
CA GLU A 48 1.19 39.73 -22.08
C GLU A 48 1.32 40.85 -21.03
N LEU A 49 0.39 40.91 -20.07
CA LEU A 49 0.46 41.85 -18.96
C LEU A 49 1.69 41.61 -18.07
N MET A 50 2.00 40.35 -17.75
CA MET A 50 3.22 40.01 -16.99
C MET A 50 4.49 40.38 -17.74
N SER A 51 4.53 40.18 -19.05
CA SER A 51 5.66 40.59 -19.91
C SER A 51 5.83 42.11 -19.93
N LEU A 52 4.75 42.86 -20.09
CA LEU A 52 4.77 44.32 -20.04
C LEU A 52 5.17 44.85 -18.66
N GLN A 53 4.71 44.21 -17.59
CA GLN A 53 5.10 44.54 -16.22
C GLN A 53 6.60 44.34 -16.00
N LEU A 54 7.18 43.27 -16.56
CA LEU A 54 8.62 43.03 -16.49
C LEU A 54 9.43 44.08 -17.25
N VAL A 55 8.95 44.54 -18.42
CA VAL A 55 9.57 45.65 -19.16
C VAL A 55 9.48 46.96 -18.37
N ALA A 56 8.34 47.23 -17.72
CA ALA A 56 8.17 48.40 -16.85
C ALA A 56 9.11 48.35 -15.63
N TYR A 57 9.32 47.16 -15.07
CA TYR A 57 10.30 46.93 -14.02
C TYR A 57 11.72 47.20 -14.51
N ASP A 58 12.10 46.73 -15.69
CA ASP A 58 13.44 46.97 -16.24
C ASP A 58 13.70 48.47 -16.48
N ALA A 59 12.72 49.19 -17.04
CA ALA A 59 12.81 50.62 -17.31
C ALA A 59 12.81 51.51 -16.04
N ALA A 60 12.42 50.98 -14.87
CA ALA A 60 12.33 51.76 -13.65
C ALA A 60 13.71 52.26 -13.17
N ALA A 61 13.78 53.55 -12.85
CA ALA A 61 15.00 54.23 -12.40
C ALA A 61 15.40 53.81 -10.98
N VAL A 62 16.71 53.85 -10.70
CA VAL A 62 17.29 53.47 -9.40
C VAL A 62 17.53 54.72 -8.55
N PHE A 63 17.04 54.70 -7.31
CA PHE A 63 17.19 55.77 -6.32
C PHE A 63 17.85 55.24 -5.04
N ALA A 64 18.39 56.14 -4.23
CA ALA A 64 19.12 55.78 -3.02
C ALA A 64 18.22 55.08 -1.97
N ASP A 65 16.97 55.53 -1.84
CA ASP A 65 15.99 55.00 -0.90
C ASP A 65 14.55 55.23 -1.41
N THR A 66 13.57 54.73 -0.66
CA THR A 66 12.15 54.84 -1.02
C THR A 66 11.62 56.27 -0.94
N ALA A 67 12.20 57.14 -0.11
CA ALA A 67 11.78 58.53 -0.01
C ALA A 67 12.15 59.31 -1.29
N ALA A 68 13.38 59.14 -1.78
CA ALA A 68 13.84 59.74 -3.04
C ALA A 68 13.06 59.19 -4.26
N GLY A 69 12.77 57.89 -4.27
CA GLY A 69 11.96 57.28 -5.33
C GLY A 69 10.52 57.79 -5.38
N LEU A 70 9.87 57.95 -4.22
CA LEU A 70 8.51 58.50 -4.14
C LEU A 70 8.42 59.98 -4.56
N LEU A 71 9.46 60.77 -4.30
CA LEU A 71 9.55 62.18 -4.72
C LEU A 71 9.74 62.33 -6.23
N ALA A 72 10.42 61.36 -6.87
CA ALA A 72 10.78 61.42 -8.28
C ALA A 72 9.81 60.67 -9.21
N THR A 73 8.77 60.02 -8.66
CA THR A 73 7.78 59.25 -9.42
C THR A 73 6.36 59.70 -9.15
N SER A 74 5.48 59.52 -10.12
CA SER A 74 4.04 59.73 -10.00
C SER A 74 3.32 58.45 -9.55
N PRO A 75 2.10 58.54 -8.97
CA PRO A 75 1.31 57.37 -8.62
C PRO A 75 1.13 56.42 -9.82
N GLY A 76 1.43 55.15 -9.62
CA GLY A 76 1.39 54.08 -10.63
C GLY A 76 2.76 53.73 -11.24
N GLU A 77 3.74 54.64 -11.17
CA GLU A 77 5.08 54.41 -11.70
C GLU A 77 5.92 53.51 -10.78
N TYR A 78 6.89 52.81 -11.38
CA TYR A 78 7.82 51.95 -10.67
C TYR A 78 9.17 52.64 -10.50
N PHE A 79 9.83 52.38 -9.37
CA PHE A 79 11.20 52.78 -9.12
C PHE A 79 11.96 51.69 -8.36
N LYS A 80 13.29 51.76 -8.36
CA LYS A 80 14.16 50.77 -7.72
C LYS A 80 14.97 51.38 -6.59
N THR A 81 15.31 50.59 -5.58
CA THR A 81 16.28 50.96 -4.53
C THR A 81 17.26 49.81 -4.28
N PRO A 82 18.45 50.07 -3.71
CA PRO A 82 19.31 49.01 -3.19
C PRO A 82 18.57 48.14 -2.14
N GLY A 83 18.83 46.83 -2.15
CA GLY A 83 18.38 45.88 -1.14
C GLY A 83 19.50 45.52 -0.16
N ASP A 84 19.88 44.25 -0.12
CA ASP A 84 20.91 43.68 0.78
C ASP A 84 22.37 43.94 0.33
N GLY A 85 22.56 44.79 -0.68
CA GLY A 85 23.85 45.04 -1.32
C GLY A 85 24.13 44.16 -2.53
N GLN A 86 23.40 43.05 -2.70
CA GLN A 86 23.46 42.18 -3.89
C GLN A 86 22.18 42.20 -4.71
N SER A 87 21.10 42.80 -4.21
CA SER A 87 19.81 42.96 -4.89
C SER A 87 19.38 44.42 -5.13
N LEU A 88 18.48 44.59 -6.11
CA LEU A 88 17.69 45.79 -6.33
C LEU A 88 16.22 45.47 -6.03
N LEU A 89 15.60 46.24 -5.13
CA LEU A 89 14.19 46.15 -4.80
C LEU A 89 13.39 47.02 -5.74
N ILE A 90 12.27 46.53 -6.26
CA ILE A 90 11.35 47.28 -7.12
C ILE A 90 10.13 47.67 -6.31
N TRP A 91 9.77 48.94 -6.39
CA TRP A 91 8.64 49.56 -5.70
C TRP A 91 7.68 50.16 -6.71
N GLN A 92 6.39 50.15 -6.39
CA GLN A 92 5.38 50.97 -7.05
C GLN A 92 5.04 52.16 -6.16
N ASN A 93 4.97 53.35 -6.74
CA ASN A 93 4.42 54.51 -6.06
C ASN A 93 2.89 54.39 -6.01
N ASN A 94 2.36 54.01 -4.87
CA ASN A 94 0.93 53.89 -4.64
C ASN A 94 0.41 55.12 -3.89
N ASN A 95 0.13 56.20 -4.63
CA ASN A 95 -0.36 57.47 -4.08
C ASN A 95 0.52 58.04 -2.94
N GLY A 96 1.84 58.05 -3.14
CA GLY A 96 2.81 58.54 -2.16
C GLY A 96 3.27 57.50 -1.14
N GLN A 97 2.87 56.23 -1.28
CA GLN A 97 3.40 55.11 -0.49
C GLN A 97 4.21 54.15 -1.38
N ALA A 98 5.39 53.74 -0.93
CA ALA A 98 6.24 52.80 -1.67
C ALA A 98 5.79 51.37 -1.37
N LEU A 99 5.22 50.68 -2.36
CA LEU A 99 4.82 49.27 -2.26
C LEU A 99 5.86 48.38 -2.94
N LYS A 100 6.50 47.46 -2.21
CA LYS A 100 7.46 46.52 -2.81
C LYS A 100 6.72 45.54 -3.71
N VAL A 101 7.13 45.44 -4.97
CA VAL A 101 6.48 44.57 -5.98
C VAL A 101 7.39 43.47 -6.53
N ALA A 102 8.72 43.63 -6.45
CA ALA A 102 9.67 42.60 -6.87
C ALA A 102 11.08 42.86 -6.26
N GLU A 103 11.97 41.88 -6.46
CA GLU A 103 13.39 41.96 -6.13
C GLU A 103 14.20 41.28 -7.24
N LEU A 104 15.24 41.96 -7.71
CA LEU A 104 16.12 41.51 -8.79
C LEU A 104 17.56 41.46 -8.31
N ALA A 105 18.40 40.65 -8.96
CA ALA A 105 19.84 40.69 -8.73
C ALA A 105 20.40 42.08 -9.09
N GLY A 106 21.14 42.67 -8.16
CA GLY A 106 21.74 43.99 -8.27
C GLY A 106 23.12 43.98 -8.94
N PRO A 107 23.70 45.16 -9.19
CA PRO A 107 24.97 45.31 -9.91
C PRO A 107 26.16 44.57 -9.28
N GLU A 108 26.17 44.37 -7.97
CA GLU A 108 27.24 43.64 -7.27
C GLU A 108 27.20 42.13 -7.58
N SER A 109 26.02 41.55 -7.80
CA SER A 109 25.88 40.16 -8.29
C SER A 109 26.44 40.02 -9.72
N ILE A 110 26.28 41.04 -10.55
CA ILE A 110 26.87 41.11 -11.90
C ILE A 110 28.38 41.30 -11.82
N LYS A 111 28.89 42.13 -10.90
CA LYS A 111 30.35 42.25 -10.65
C LYS A 111 30.97 40.94 -10.17
N ALA A 112 30.27 40.13 -9.37
CA ALA A 112 30.76 38.81 -8.95
C ALA A 112 30.88 37.84 -10.14
N ILE A 113 29.94 37.91 -11.09
CA ILE A 113 30.01 37.16 -12.36
C ILE A 113 31.13 37.73 -13.25
N GLN A 114 31.25 39.05 -13.40
CA GLN A 114 32.33 39.70 -14.18
C GLN A 114 33.71 39.42 -13.60
N ALA A 115 33.88 39.37 -12.28
CA ALA A 115 35.13 38.96 -11.63
C ALA A 115 35.46 37.49 -11.94
N SER A 116 34.44 36.64 -12.06
CA SER A 116 34.61 35.24 -12.49
C SER A 116 34.96 35.15 -13.98
N VAL A 117 34.37 35.98 -14.84
CA VAL A 117 34.72 36.09 -16.27
C VAL A 117 36.12 36.68 -16.47
N ALA A 118 36.52 37.69 -15.68
CA ALA A 118 37.86 38.27 -15.70
C ALA A 118 38.93 37.28 -15.21
N ARG A 119 38.60 36.42 -14.22
CA ARG A 119 39.45 35.28 -13.85
C ARG A 119 39.61 34.28 -15.00
N ILE A 120 38.52 33.97 -15.72
CA ILE A 120 38.56 33.09 -16.91
C ILE A 120 39.37 33.73 -18.05
N ALA A 121 39.24 35.04 -18.27
CA ALA A 121 40.02 35.78 -19.26
C ALA A 121 41.52 35.86 -18.90
N ALA A 122 41.86 36.02 -17.62
CA ALA A 122 43.24 36.03 -17.13
C ALA A 122 43.90 34.63 -17.18
N ILE A 123 43.11 33.56 -17.00
CA ILE A 123 43.55 32.17 -17.26
C ILE A 123 43.85 31.97 -18.75
N ASN A 124 43.00 32.51 -19.63
CA ASN A 124 43.16 32.36 -21.08
C ASN A 124 44.25 33.25 -21.71
N ALA A 125 44.75 34.26 -20.99
CA ALA A 125 45.78 35.19 -21.47
C ALA A 125 47.17 34.97 -20.84
N SER A 126 47.34 33.97 -19.98
CA SER A 126 48.63 33.70 -19.33
C SER A 126 49.46 32.70 -20.14
N SER A 127 50.67 33.11 -20.51
CA SER A 127 51.73 32.30 -21.10
C SER A 127 52.04 31.05 -20.26
N ILE A 128 52.42 30.00 -20.97
CA ILE A 128 52.70 28.62 -20.56
C ILE A 128 53.91 28.57 -19.59
N ASP A 129 53.72 28.99 -18.35
CA ASP A 129 54.70 28.80 -17.25
C ASP A 129 54.05 28.27 -15.96
N LYS A 130 52.75 27.93 -15.98
CA LYS A 130 51.99 27.55 -14.77
C LYS A 130 50.99 26.41 -14.95
N LEU A 131 51.27 25.43 -15.80
CA LEU A 131 50.63 24.11 -15.69
C LEU A 131 51.61 23.17 -14.97
N PRO A 132 51.36 22.81 -13.70
CA PRO A 132 52.24 21.90 -12.97
C PRO A 132 52.42 20.59 -13.73
N GLY A 133 53.67 20.21 -14.03
CA GLY A 133 53.97 18.98 -14.76
C GLY A 133 54.08 19.13 -16.27
N VAL A 134 54.05 20.35 -16.85
CA VAL A 134 54.04 20.58 -18.31
C VAL A 134 55.14 21.56 -18.73
N SER A 135 56.13 21.05 -19.46
CA SER A 135 57.32 21.81 -19.90
C SER A 135 57.19 22.40 -21.31
N GLY A 136 56.20 21.99 -22.11
CA GLY A 136 56.00 22.51 -23.47
C GLY A 136 54.63 22.16 -24.04
N LEU A 137 54.07 23.01 -24.90
CA LEU A 137 52.74 22.85 -25.47
C LEU A 137 52.67 23.43 -26.89
N GLY A 138 52.19 22.63 -27.85
CA GLY A 138 51.91 23.02 -29.23
C GLY A 138 50.42 22.91 -29.52
N MET A 139 49.83 23.94 -30.11
CA MET A 139 48.40 24.00 -30.46
C MET A 139 48.22 24.30 -31.95
N ASP A 140 47.10 23.87 -32.53
CA ASP A 140 46.70 24.27 -33.88
C ASP A 140 46.07 25.68 -33.91
N ALA A 141 45.79 26.19 -35.11
CA ALA A 141 45.24 27.53 -35.32
C ALA A 141 43.84 27.74 -34.72
N THR A 142 43.17 26.68 -34.25
CA THR A 142 41.87 26.73 -33.57
C THR A 142 41.98 26.59 -32.05
N GLY A 143 43.21 26.47 -31.53
CA GLY A 143 43.49 26.36 -30.10
C GLY A 143 43.43 24.93 -29.56
N LYS A 144 43.37 23.90 -30.42
CA LYS A 144 43.42 22.51 -29.96
C LYS A 144 44.87 22.07 -29.76
N VAL A 145 45.16 21.42 -28.63
CA VAL A 145 46.48 20.86 -28.36
C VAL A 145 46.80 19.77 -29.38
N VAL A 146 47.96 19.89 -30.03
CA VAL A 146 48.50 18.90 -30.99
C VAL A 146 49.76 18.21 -30.44
N PHE A 147 50.41 18.82 -29.45
CA PHE A 147 51.58 18.27 -28.77
C PHE A 147 51.68 18.86 -27.36
N GLN A 148 52.08 18.05 -26.38
CA GLN A 148 52.38 18.49 -25.03
C GLN A 148 53.60 17.74 -24.50
N GLN A 149 54.53 18.43 -23.87
CA GLN A 149 55.68 17.84 -23.19
C GLN A 149 55.55 18.09 -21.69
N LEU A 150 55.78 17.05 -20.90
CA LEU A 150 55.69 17.07 -19.45
C LEU A 150 57.06 17.34 -18.80
N ASP A 151 57.06 17.87 -17.57
CA ASP A 151 58.27 18.23 -16.82
C ASP A 151 59.19 17.03 -16.53
N ASP A 152 58.65 15.80 -16.59
CA ASP A 152 59.40 14.54 -16.45
C ASP A 152 60.03 14.04 -17.77
N GLY A 153 59.90 14.81 -18.84
CA GLY A 153 60.42 14.50 -20.17
C GLY A 153 59.47 13.68 -21.05
N ALA A 154 58.29 13.29 -20.58
CA ALA A 154 57.32 12.56 -21.37
C ALA A 154 56.62 13.47 -22.41
N SER A 155 56.42 12.94 -23.62
CA SER A 155 55.71 13.64 -24.72
C SER A 155 54.33 13.02 -24.94
N GLN A 156 53.30 13.85 -25.01
CA GLN A 156 51.91 13.48 -25.27
C GLN A 156 51.44 14.05 -26.61
N PHE A 157 50.89 13.18 -27.45
CA PHE A 157 50.31 13.52 -28.74
C PHE A 157 48.82 13.17 -28.73
N PRO A 158 47.89 14.14 -28.81
CA PRO A 158 46.45 13.87 -28.82
C PRO A 158 45.99 13.06 -30.04
N ALA A 159 46.69 13.20 -31.16
CA ALA A 159 46.61 12.27 -32.28
C ALA A 159 47.97 12.10 -32.98
N LEU A 160 48.30 10.88 -33.40
CA LEU A 160 49.52 10.55 -34.16
C LEU A 160 49.16 9.76 -35.42
N MET A 161 49.55 10.27 -36.60
CA MET A 161 49.40 9.55 -37.87
C MET A 161 50.53 8.53 -38.04
N ILE A 162 50.18 7.31 -38.47
CA ILE A 162 51.14 6.26 -38.85
C ILE A 162 50.88 5.93 -40.33
N GLY A 163 51.72 6.47 -41.20
CA GLY A 163 51.44 6.50 -42.64
C GLY A 163 50.24 7.40 -42.96
N ASP A 164 49.54 7.09 -44.06
CA ASP A 164 48.61 8.04 -44.67
C ASP A 164 47.15 7.85 -44.21
N ASP A 165 46.80 6.69 -43.63
CA ASP A 165 45.42 6.35 -43.26
C ASP A 165 45.24 5.95 -41.79
N ILE A 166 46.26 5.45 -41.08
CA ILE A 166 46.06 5.00 -39.69
C ILE A 166 46.33 6.16 -38.73
N GLU A 167 45.37 6.46 -37.86
CA GLU A 167 45.49 7.46 -36.81
C GLU A 167 45.31 6.85 -35.42
N ALA A 168 46.24 7.17 -34.52
CA ALA A 168 46.13 6.92 -33.09
C ALA A 168 45.49 8.14 -32.43
N VAL A 169 44.34 7.99 -31.78
CA VAL A 169 43.59 9.09 -31.17
C VAL A 169 43.36 8.84 -29.69
N GLN A 170 43.61 9.85 -28.87
CA GLN A 170 43.30 9.80 -27.44
C GLN A 170 41.79 9.91 -27.20
N SER A 171 41.25 9.04 -26.34
CA SER A 171 39.87 9.04 -25.87
C SER A 171 39.83 9.20 -24.34
N GLN A 172 38.67 9.53 -23.78
CA GLN A 172 38.50 9.65 -22.32
C GLN A 172 38.85 8.35 -21.57
N SER A 173 38.79 7.21 -22.26
CA SER A 173 38.98 5.88 -21.68
C SER A 173 40.34 5.25 -22.02
N GLY A 174 41.17 5.87 -22.88
CA GLY A 174 42.36 5.23 -23.45
C GLY A 174 42.85 5.77 -24.80
N MET A 175 43.66 5.01 -25.53
CA MET A 175 44.08 5.28 -26.91
C MET A 175 43.37 4.34 -27.90
N ILE A 176 42.95 4.86 -29.06
CA ILE A 176 42.31 4.08 -30.13
C ILE A 176 43.15 4.20 -31.41
N LEU A 177 43.44 3.09 -32.08
CA LEU A 177 43.98 3.07 -33.45
C LEU A 177 42.83 2.85 -34.43
N ARG A 178 42.67 3.73 -35.42
CA ARG A 178 41.59 3.65 -36.42
C ARG A 178 42.06 4.09 -37.81
N SER A 179 41.31 3.72 -38.84
CA SER A 179 41.47 4.27 -40.20
C SER A 179 40.83 5.64 -40.27
N ARG A 180 41.52 6.61 -40.85
CA ARG A 180 41.09 7.99 -40.97
C ARG A 180 40.11 8.15 -42.12
N ALA A 181 40.30 7.42 -43.23
CA ALA A 181 39.41 7.46 -44.37
C ALA A 181 38.04 6.82 -44.08
N SER A 182 38.01 5.73 -43.31
CA SER A 182 36.78 4.97 -43.04
C SER A 182 36.21 5.19 -41.64
N GLY A 183 36.99 5.70 -40.69
CA GLY A 183 36.64 5.77 -39.27
C GLY A 183 36.65 4.41 -38.56
N GLN A 184 37.03 3.33 -39.24
CA GLN A 184 37.02 1.98 -38.69
C GLN A 184 38.09 1.82 -37.61
N GLU A 185 37.66 1.44 -36.41
CA GLU A 185 38.54 1.24 -35.26
C GLU A 185 39.13 -0.20 -35.24
N PHE A 186 40.39 -0.31 -34.86
CA PHE A 186 41.15 -1.56 -34.93
C PHE A 186 41.67 -2.02 -33.57
N ILE A 187 42.18 -1.11 -32.73
CA ILE A 187 42.81 -1.42 -31.45
C ILE A 187 42.45 -0.37 -30.40
N HIS A 188 42.00 -0.79 -29.21
CA HIS A 188 41.66 0.09 -28.08
C HIS A 188 42.52 -0.27 -26.87
N ILE A 189 43.30 0.68 -26.36
CA ILE A 189 44.17 0.53 -25.18
C ILE A 189 43.60 1.43 -24.09
N LYS A 190 42.88 0.86 -23.13
CA LYS A 190 42.22 1.63 -22.05
C LYS A 190 43.17 1.83 -20.86
N ARG A 191 42.91 2.83 -20.00
CA ARG A 191 43.74 3.12 -18.81
C ARG A 191 43.93 1.92 -17.86
N ASN A 192 43.11 0.87 -17.98
CA ASN A 192 43.05 -0.24 -17.03
C ASN A 192 43.27 -1.62 -17.69
N SER A 193 43.45 -1.71 -19.02
CA SER A 193 43.61 -2.99 -19.71
C SER A 193 44.46 -2.88 -20.98
N LEU A 194 45.25 -3.93 -21.23
CA LEU A 194 45.94 -4.25 -22.49
C LEU A 194 45.05 -5.24 -23.29
N ILE A 195 44.54 -4.89 -24.47
CA ILE A 195 43.82 -5.83 -25.36
C ILE A 195 44.61 -6.06 -26.66
N THR A 196 44.70 -7.33 -27.06
CA THR A 196 44.82 -7.79 -28.47
C THR A 196 43.55 -8.61 -28.79
N PRO A 197 43.09 -8.71 -30.06
CA PRO A 197 41.68 -8.97 -30.41
C PRO A 197 41.11 -10.32 -29.96
N GLY A 198 39.84 -10.31 -29.50
CA GLY A 198 38.97 -11.49 -29.42
C GLY A 198 38.25 -11.76 -28.09
N GLN A 199 38.66 -11.12 -26.98
CA GLN A 199 38.03 -11.29 -25.65
C GLN A 199 38.08 -9.96 -24.86
N GLU A 200 37.04 -9.67 -24.06
CA GLU A 200 37.01 -8.53 -23.13
C GLU A 200 37.33 -8.99 -21.70
N LEU A 201 38.31 -8.33 -21.06
CA LEU A 201 38.75 -8.56 -19.68
C LEU A 201 38.51 -7.29 -18.85
N PHE A 202 37.56 -7.35 -17.91
CA PHE A 202 37.27 -6.26 -16.98
C PHE A 202 38.02 -6.47 -15.65
N LEU A 203 38.71 -5.43 -15.18
CA LEU A 203 39.37 -5.41 -13.87
C LEU A 203 38.83 -4.22 -13.05
N GLY A 204 38.11 -4.50 -11.96
CA GLY A 204 37.97 -3.61 -10.79
C GLY A 204 36.58 -3.08 -10.42
N GLU A 205 36.35 -3.08 -9.09
CA GLU A 205 35.23 -2.60 -8.23
C GLU A 205 33.94 -3.45 -8.12
N HIS A 206 33.49 -3.63 -6.87
CA HIS A 206 32.38 -4.49 -6.37
C HIS A 206 32.65 -6.00 -6.18
N GLY A 207 33.70 -6.40 -5.45
CA GLY A 207 33.87 -7.81 -5.01
C GLY A 207 34.26 -8.80 -6.11
N VAL A 208 34.40 -8.33 -7.35
CA VAL A 208 34.80 -9.09 -8.53
C VAL A 208 36.23 -8.74 -8.93
N ALA A 209 37.10 -9.74 -9.04
CA ALA A 209 38.49 -9.62 -9.48
C ALA A 209 38.65 -9.66 -11.00
N GLU A 210 37.86 -10.48 -11.71
CA GLU A 210 37.92 -10.63 -13.18
C GLU A 210 36.53 -10.99 -13.71
N ALA A 211 36.09 -10.46 -14.86
CA ALA A 211 34.89 -10.95 -15.55
C ALA A 211 35.11 -11.04 -17.07
N GLN A 212 34.60 -12.11 -17.68
CA GLN A 212 34.63 -12.38 -19.13
C GLN A 212 33.20 -12.38 -19.68
N ALA A 213 32.96 -11.60 -20.73
CA ALA A 213 31.64 -11.44 -21.36
C ALA A 213 31.68 -11.65 -22.88
N ASP A 214 30.54 -12.02 -23.46
CA ASP A 214 30.38 -12.14 -24.91
C ASP A 214 30.17 -10.78 -25.60
N ARG A 215 30.08 -10.78 -26.93
CA ARG A 215 29.91 -9.58 -27.76
C ARG A 215 28.62 -8.77 -27.46
N GLN A 216 27.68 -9.36 -26.72
CA GLN A 216 26.42 -8.74 -26.33
C GLN A 216 26.46 -8.24 -24.88
N GLY A 217 27.61 -8.34 -24.21
CA GLY A 217 27.80 -7.92 -22.82
C GLY A 217 27.33 -8.95 -21.79
N ARG A 218 27.08 -10.20 -22.18
CA ARG A 218 26.65 -11.25 -21.25
C ARG A 218 27.86 -11.92 -20.62
N THR A 219 28.02 -11.76 -19.31
CA THR A 219 29.10 -12.38 -18.52
C THR A 219 28.96 -13.90 -18.50
N PHE A 220 30.02 -14.63 -18.85
CA PHE A 220 30.05 -16.09 -18.82
C PHE A 220 31.11 -16.67 -17.84
N SER A 221 32.03 -15.85 -17.34
CA SER A 221 32.91 -16.22 -16.23
C SER A 221 33.23 -15.00 -15.36
N GLU A 222 33.29 -15.20 -14.06
CA GLU A 222 33.63 -14.19 -13.07
C GLU A 222 34.59 -14.80 -12.04
N THR A 223 35.68 -14.12 -11.70
CA THR A 223 36.56 -14.47 -10.58
C THR A 223 36.23 -13.50 -9.44
N ALA A 224 35.75 -14.01 -8.31
CA ALA A 224 35.50 -13.25 -7.10
C ALA A 224 36.82 -12.83 -6.43
N ALA A 225 36.75 -11.83 -5.54
CA ALA A 225 37.91 -11.29 -4.84
C ALA A 225 38.65 -12.30 -3.94
N ASP A 226 38.00 -13.40 -3.56
CA ASP A 226 38.58 -14.49 -2.77
C ASP A 226 39.28 -15.56 -3.64
N GLY A 227 39.34 -15.36 -4.95
CA GLY A 227 39.94 -16.29 -5.91
C GLY A 227 38.98 -17.36 -6.43
N THR A 228 37.72 -17.37 -6.00
CA THR A 228 36.71 -18.31 -6.50
C THR A 228 36.28 -17.93 -7.92
N ARG A 229 36.15 -18.90 -8.83
CA ARG A 229 35.73 -18.65 -10.21
C ARG A 229 34.32 -19.18 -10.47
N LEU A 230 33.41 -18.28 -10.77
CA LEU A 230 32.05 -18.51 -11.21
C LEU A 230 32.03 -18.65 -12.74
N PHE A 231 31.32 -19.65 -13.24
CA PHE A 231 31.06 -19.83 -14.67
C PHE A 231 29.55 -19.86 -14.87
N ALA A 232 29.03 -19.10 -15.84
CA ALA A 232 27.61 -19.12 -16.15
C ALA A 232 27.19 -20.48 -16.75
N ALA A 233 28.07 -21.09 -17.55
CA ALA A 233 27.92 -22.45 -18.04
C ALA A 233 29.29 -23.06 -18.43
N ILE A 234 29.45 -24.36 -18.24
CA ILE A 234 30.61 -25.14 -18.71
C ILE A 234 30.10 -26.29 -19.58
N SER A 235 30.55 -26.37 -20.84
CA SER A 235 30.17 -27.47 -21.75
C SER A 235 31.30 -28.50 -21.85
N ILE A 236 31.00 -29.76 -21.57
CA ILE A 236 31.96 -30.87 -21.65
C ILE A 236 31.31 -32.03 -22.40
N GLY A 237 31.84 -32.38 -23.57
CA GLY A 237 31.45 -33.60 -24.28
C GLY A 237 29.95 -33.70 -24.61
N GLY A 238 29.26 -32.58 -24.86
CA GLY A 238 27.83 -32.56 -25.14
C GLY A 238 26.92 -32.49 -23.90
N ILE A 239 27.49 -32.28 -22.71
CA ILE A 239 26.77 -31.94 -21.48
C ILE A 239 27.09 -30.49 -21.11
N ASP A 240 26.06 -29.69 -20.87
CA ASP A 240 26.15 -28.33 -20.35
C ASP A 240 25.91 -28.35 -18.83
N ILE A 241 26.88 -27.88 -18.06
CA ILE A 241 26.76 -27.63 -16.63
C ILE A 241 26.34 -26.18 -16.48
N VAL A 242 25.13 -25.93 -16.00
CA VAL A 242 24.50 -24.60 -15.98
C VAL A 242 24.03 -24.28 -14.58
N GLN A 243 24.34 -23.07 -14.11
CA GLN A 243 23.70 -22.55 -12.90
C GLN A 243 22.27 -22.11 -13.25
N THR A 244 21.29 -22.70 -12.58
CA THR A 244 19.86 -22.40 -12.74
C THR A 244 19.30 -21.85 -11.43
N GLY A 245 18.07 -21.32 -11.45
CA GLY A 245 17.37 -20.95 -10.22
C GLY A 245 17.05 -22.13 -9.28
N LYS A 246 17.37 -23.36 -9.69
CA LYS A 246 17.18 -24.60 -8.92
C LYS A 246 18.49 -25.17 -8.35
N GLY A 247 19.63 -24.50 -8.59
CA GLY A 247 20.98 -24.98 -8.27
C GLY A 247 21.80 -25.26 -9.53
N LEU A 248 22.73 -26.21 -9.46
CA LEU A 248 23.60 -26.60 -10.57
C LEU A 248 22.97 -27.76 -11.35
N SER A 249 22.66 -27.55 -12.63
CA SER A 249 22.05 -28.58 -13.50
C SER A 249 23.03 -29.09 -14.55
N LEU A 250 23.01 -30.40 -14.82
CA LEU A 250 23.69 -31.05 -15.92
C LEU A 250 22.68 -31.34 -17.02
N ILE A 251 22.82 -30.68 -18.17
CA ILE A 251 21.87 -30.70 -19.29
C ILE A 251 22.54 -31.37 -20.48
N ARG A 252 21.89 -32.38 -21.06
CA ARG A 252 22.36 -32.96 -22.32
C ARG A 252 22.07 -32.01 -23.47
N ARG A 253 23.10 -31.65 -24.22
CA ARG A 253 23.01 -30.65 -25.31
C ARG A 253 22.24 -31.13 -26.53
N GLN A 254 22.17 -32.45 -26.75
CA GLN A 254 21.50 -33.04 -27.91
C GLN A 254 19.98 -32.80 -27.90
N ASP A 255 19.36 -32.94 -26.73
CA ASP A 255 17.90 -32.96 -26.54
C ASP A 255 17.42 -31.96 -25.48
N GLY A 256 18.34 -31.26 -24.80
CA GLY A 256 18.03 -30.31 -23.72
C GLY A 256 17.60 -31.00 -22.43
N GLN A 257 17.77 -32.32 -22.31
CA GLN A 257 17.30 -33.07 -21.14
C GLN A 257 18.18 -32.81 -19.91
N GLU A 258 17.59 -32.42 -18.78
CA GLU A 258 18.28 -32.39 -17.48
C GLU A 258 18.56 -33.83 -17.01
N ILE A 259 19.83 -34.18 -16.86
CA ILE A 259 20.31 -35.51 -16.46
C ILE A 259 20.44 -35.58 -14.93
N SER A 260 20.96 -34.52 -14.33
CA SER A 260 21.23 -34.44 -12.90
C SER A 260 21.23 -33.00 -12.41
N GLN A 261 20.97 -32.81 -11.12
CA GLN A 261 20.94 -31.52 -10.46
C GLN A 261 21.53 -31.63 -9.05
N ILE A 262 22.33 -30.63 -8.66
CA ILE A 262 22.72 -30.37 -7.27
C ILE A 262 21.96 -29.13 -6.82
N ARG A 263 21.15 -29.24 -5.78
CA ARG A 263 20.32 -28.15 -5.28
C ARG A 263 21.05 -27.32 -4.24
N HIS A 264 20.55 -26.11 -3.97
CA HIS A 264 21.14 -25.19 -3.00
C HIS A 264 21.17 -25.73 -1.57
N ASP A 265 20.27 -26.65 -1.22
CA ASP A 265 20.22 -27.33 0.08
C ASP A 265 21.20 -28.53 0.17
N GLY A 266 21.97 -28.79 -0.89
CA GLY A 266 22.90 -29.92 -0.98
C GLY A 266 22.27 -31.23 -1.45
N SER A 267 20.96 -31.31 -1.63
CA SER A 267 20.30 -32.51 -2.17
C SER A 267 20.59 -32.67 -3.67
N THR A 268 20.57 -33.91 -4.17
CA THR A 268 20.83 -34.21 -5.58
C THR A 268 19.66 -34.91 -6.24
N VAL A 269 19.46 -34.63 -7.53
CA VAL A 269 18.55 -35.38 -8.40
C VAL A 269 19.37 -36.04 -9.49
N GLN A 270 19.19 -37.33 -9.72
CA GLN A 270 19.84 -38.03 -10.84
C GLN A 270 18.89 -39.05 -11.43
N ASN A 271 18.56 -38.92 -12.72
CA ASN A 271 17.63 -39.83 -13.41
C ASN A 271 16.27 -40.04 -12.68
N GLY A 272 15.81 -39.05 -11.90
CA GLY A 272 14.59 -39.15 -11.12
C GLY A 272 14.72 -39.79 -9.74
N VAL A 273 15.94 -40.12 -9.31
CA VAL A 273 16.24 -40.43 -7.90
C VAL A 273 16.54 -39.12 -7.18
N TYR A 274 15.92 -38.93 -6.03
CA TYR A 274 16.18 -37.81 -5.12
C TYR A 274 17.03 -38.32 -3.96
N THR A 275 18.17 -37.67 -3.72
CA THR A 275 19.06 -38.01 -2.62
C THR A 275 19.22 -36.81 -1.70
N PHE A 276 18.93 -37.01 -0.41
CA PHE A 276 19.04 -35.98 0.62
C PHE A 276 20.24 -36.28 1.53
N TYR A 277 21.16 -35.32 1.67
CA TYR A 277 22.38 -35.39 2.51
C TYR A 277 22.26 -34.39 3.65
N THR A 278 22.58 -34.78 4.90
CA THR A 278 22.05 -33.99 6.04
C THR A 278 22.58 -34.38 7.43
N ASP A 279 22.89 -33.34 8.20
CA ASP A 279 23.08 -33.21 9.65
C ASP A 279 21.79 -32.75 10.38
N LYS A 280 20.71 -32.49 9.62
CA LYS A 280 19.40 -32.00 10.08
C LYS A 280 18.41 -33.12 10.45
N TYR A 281 18.74 -34.40 10.22
CA TYR A 281 17.86 -35.53 10.56
C TYR A 281 18.55 -36.49 11.54
N PRO A 282 18.09 -36.56 12.80
CA PRO A 282 18.71 -37.41 13.82
C PRO A 282 18.77 -38.87 13.37
N GLY A 283 19.98 -39.42 13.26
CA GLY A 283 20.22 -40.84 12.99
C GLY A 283 20.50 -41.22 11.54
N TYR A 284 20.36 -40.31 10.57
CA TYR A 284 20.62 -40.58 9.14
C TYR A 284 21.59 -39.59 8.53
N SER A 285 22.47 -40.08 7.66
CA SER A 285 23.40 -39.26 6.86
C SER A 285 22.96 -39.10 5.41
N GLU A 286 22.15 -40.03 4.89
CA GLU A 286 21.74 -40.08 3.48
C GLU A 286 20.41 -40.86 3.32
N ILE A 287 19.49 -40.34 2.52
CA ILE A 287 18.22 -41.00 2.15
C ILE A 287 17.98 -40.85 0.65
N GLU A 288 17.76 -41.96 -0.05
CA GLU A 288 17.45 -42.02 -1.49
C GLU A 288 15.99 -42.43 -1.74
N LEU A 289 15.30 -41.64 -2.55
CA LEU A 289 13.89 -41.83 -2.93
C LEU A 289 13.74 -41.92 -4.45
N ASP A 290 12.77 -42.71 -4.92
CA ASP A 290 12.35 -42.68 -6.32
C ASP A 290 11.37 -41.51 -6.61
N ARG A 291 10.93 -41.39 -7.87
CA ARG A 291 9.95 -40.37 -8.30
C ARG A 291 8.59 -40.45 -7.61
N GLN A 292 8.29 -41.57 -6.98
CA GLN A 292 7.05 -41.80 -6.23
C GLN A 292 7.27 -41.61 -4.72
N GLY A 293 8.45 -41.11 -4.30
CA GLY A 293 8.79 -40.87 -2.90
C GLY A 293 9.01 -42.14 -2.09
N ARG A 294 9.19 -43.30 -2.75
CA ARG A 294 9.47 -44.56 -2.08
C ARG A 294 10.95 -44.64 -1.76
N VAL A 295 11.26 -44.99 -0.52
CA VAL A 295 12.63 -45.24 -0.07
C VAL A 295 13.16 -46.49 -0.75
N PHE A 296 14.37 -46.41 -1.30
CA PHE A 296 15.07 -47.62 -1.73
C PHE A 296 16.49 -47.78 -1.17
N ARG A 297 17.06 -46.73 -0.58
CA ARG A 297 18.28 -46.79 0.23
C ARG A 297 18.28 -45.72 1.32
N GLN A 298 18.76 -46.08 2.51
CA GLN A 298 19.05 -45.17 3.61
C GLN A 298 20.42 -45.50 4.20
N ARG A 299 21.14 -44.48 4.67
CA ARG A 299 22.37 -44.64 5.44
C ARG A 299 22.23 -43.94 6.78
N ARG A 300 22.44 -44.69 7.86
CA ARG A 300 22.47 -44.14 9.22
C ARG A 300 23.77 -43.38 9.49
N THR A 301 23.73 -42.48 10.47
CA THR A 301 24.94 -41.76 10.92
C THR A 301 26.03 -42.68 11.48
N ASP A 302 25.69 -43.89 11.92
CA ASP A 302 26.64 -44.93 12.32
C ASP A 302 27.25 -45.71 11.14
N GLY A 303 26.87 -45.37 9.90
CA GLY A 303 27.34 -46.00 8.67
C GLY A 303 26.50 -47.20 8.21
N THR A 304 25.50 -47.63 8.97
CA THR A 304 24.60 -48.74 8.60
C THR A 304 23.84 -48.40 7.32
N LEU A 305 23.81 -49.33 6.37
CA LEU A 305 23.10 -49.21 5.11
C LEU A 305 21.82 -50.05 5.15
N GLU A 306 20.69 -49.43 4.84
CA GLU A 306 19.39 -50.09 4.71
C GLU A 306 18.94 -49.98 3.25
N GLU A 307 18.82 -51.11 2.54
CA GLU A 307 18.39 -51.16 1.12
C GLU A 307 17.04 -51.86 0.98
N ALA A 308 16.21 -51.40 0.04
CA ALA A 308 14.86 -51.94 -0.21
C ALA A 308 14.79 -53.40 -0.67
N SER A 309 15.92 -54.09 -0.82
CA SER A 309 15.90 -55.56 -0.93
C SER A 309 15.54 -56.24 0.40
N GLN A 310 15.53 -55.50 1.51
CA GLN A 310 15.25 -55.99 2.87
C GLN A 310 14.06 -55.31 3.56
N GLN A 311 13.42 -54.33 2.93
CA GLN A 311 12.27 -53.58 3.45
C GLN A 311 11.09 -53.67 2.47
N SER A 312 9.87 -53.69 3.00
CA SER A 312 8.65 -53.67 2.19
C SER A 312 8.65 -52.40 1.33
N LYS A 313 8.26 -52.49 0.06
CA LYS A 313 8.06 -51.33 -0.86
C LYS A 313 6.96 -50.34 -0.39
N THR A 314 6.52 -50.45 0.85
CA THR A 314 5.51 -49.63 1.53
C THR A 314 6.10 -48.79 2.66
N ASP A 315 7.42 -48.83 2.88
CA ASP A 315 8.02 -48.12 4.00
C ASP A 315 7.82 -46.61 3.87
N THR A 316 7.25 -46.07 4.94
CA THR A 316 6.82 -44.68 5.01
C THR A 316 8.01 -43.81 5.32
N VAL A 317 8.20 -42.78 4.49
CA VAL A 317 9.15 -41.71 4.73
C VAL A 317 8.79 -41.00 6.03
N THR A 318 9.69 -41.05 7.01
CA THR A 318 9.67 -40.21 8.22
C THR A 318 11.10 -39.70 8.45
N PRO A 319 11.35 -38.38 8.44
CA PRO A 319 10.41 -37.24 8.36
C PRO A 319 9.93 -36.92 6.93
N PRO A 320 8.87 -36.10 6.75
CA PRO A 320 8.37 -35.71 5.42
C PRO A 320 9.38 -34.88 4.61
N PHE A 321 9.40 -35.06 3.29
CA PHE A 321 10.28 -34.34 2.36
C PHE A 321 9.50 -33.41 1.44
N ALA A 322 10.19 -32.41 0.88
CA ALA A 322 9.65 -31.53 -0.13
C ALA A 322 10.64 -31.33 -1.26
N TYR A 323 10.14 -31.15 -2.48
CA TYR A 323 10.99 -30.85 -3.63
C TYR A 323 10.28 -29.96 -4.64
N ALA A 324 11.07 -29.22 -5.42
CA ALA A 324 10.58 -28.44 -6.54
C ALA A 324 10.79 -29.22 -7.84
N ASP A 325 9.76 -29.31 -8.67
CA ASP A 325 9.83 -29.86 -10.02
C ASP A 325 8.86 -29.12 -10.95
N GLY A 326 9.31 -28.80 -12.17
CA GLY A 326 8.48 -28.09 -13.15
C GLY A 326 7.86 -26.76 -12.69
N GLY A 327 8.46 -26.05 -11.71
CA GLY A 327 7.89 -24.82 -11.13
C GLY A 327 6.80 -25.07 -10.08
N SER A 328 6.59 -26.32 -9.68
CA SER A 328 5.67 -26.71 -8.60
C SER A 328 6.42 -27.29 -7.41
N ILE A 329 5.85 -27.14 -6.21
CA ILE A 329 6.31 -27.80 -4.99
C ILE A 329 5.53 -29.09 -4.78
N TYR A 330 6.25 -30.15 -4.41
CA TYR A 330 5.72 -31.45 -4.07
C TYR A 330 6.12 -31.83 -2.65
N ALA A 331 5.19 -32.41 -1.90
CA ALA A 331 5.43 -33.03 -0.60
C ALA A 331 5.49 -34.55 -0.74
N ILE A 332 6.36 -35.19 0.04
CA ILE A 332 6.41 -36.63 0.23
C ILE A 332 6.15 -36.88 1.72
N ASN A 333 5.02 -37.50 2.03
CA ASN A 333 4.64 -37.82 3.40
C ASN A 333 3.97 -39.20 3.45
N GLY A 334 4.48 -40.11 4.28
CA GLY A 334 3.90 -41.45 4.42
C GLY A 334 3.85 -42.24 3.10
N GLY A 335 4.82 -42.04 2.21
CA GLY A 335 4.85 -42.67 0.88
C GLY A 335 3.87 -42.08 -0.15
N SER A 336 3.12 -41.03 0.20
CA SER A 336 2.27 -40.29 -0.74
C SER A 336 3.02 -39.07 -1.28
N VAL A 337 2.92 -38.84 -2.59
CA VAL A 337 3.42 -37.63 -3.25
C VAL A 337 2.26 -36.69 -3.53
N THR A 338 2.27 -35.51 -2.92
CA THR A 338 1.23 -34.49 -3.08
C THR A 338 1.81 -33.27 -3.79
N ARG A 339 1.17 -32.82 -4.87
CA ARG A 339 1.48 -31.53 -5.47
C ARG A 339 0.86 -30.42 -4.61
N LEU A 340 1.67 -29.56 -4.01
CA LEU A 340 1.22 -28.49 -3.10
C LEU A 340 0.85 -27.20 -3.82
N THR A 341 1.42 -26.98 -5.00
CA THR A 341 1.17 -25.78 -5.81
C THR A 341 0.57 -26.18 -7.15
N ASP A 342 -0.67 -25.78 -7.37
CA ASP A 342 -1.41 -25.92 -8.63
C ASP A 342 -1.35 -24.62 -9.46
N ASP A 343 -0.21 -23.93 -9.39
CA ASP A 343 -0.05 -22.59 -9.95
C ASP A 343 -0.06 -22.60 -11.50
N PRO A 344 -0.52 -21.52 -12.16
CA PRO A 344 -0.46 -21.35 -13.61
C PRO A 344 0.97 -21.43 -14.16
N GLU A 345 1.11 -21.73 -15.45
CA GLU A 345 2.40 -21.71 -16.14
C GLU A 345 3.11 -20.36 -15.97
N GLY A 346 4.40 -20.40 -15.61
CA GLY A 346 5.23 -19.21 -15.40
C GLY A 346 5.39 -18.77 -13.95
N VAL A 347 4.63 -19.35 -12.99
CA VAL A 347 4.87 -19.12 -11.56
C VAL A 347 6.13 -19.88 -11.12
N GLU A 348 7.11 -19.15 -10.62
CA GLU A 348 8.32 -19.73 -10.05
C GLU A 348 8.08 -20.13 -8.59
N ASN A 349 8.14 -21.43 -8.31
CA ASN A 349 8.26 -21.96 -6.96
C ASN A 349 9.61 -22.68 -6.78
N THR A 350 10.39 -22.28 -5.77
CA THR A 350 11.74 -22.80 -5.51
C THR A 350 12.03 -22.94 -4.01
N GLU A 351 13.16 -23.56 -3.69
CA GLU A 351 13.71 -23.64 -2.33
C GLU A 351 12.75 -24.22 -1.26
N PRO A 352 12.10 -25.37 -1.51
CA PRO A 352 11.27 -25.98 -0.50
C PRO A 352 12.11 -26.53 0.66
N ALA A 353 11.64 -26.30 1.88
CA ALA A 353 12.20 -26.83 3.10
C ALA A 353 11.10 -27.48 3.95
N SER A 354 11.34 -28.72 4.38
CA SER A 354 10.43 -29.43 5.29
C SER A 354 10.67 -29.03 6.74
N PHE A 355 9.59 -28.70 7.43
CA PHE A 355 9.51 -28.56 8.89
C PHE A 355 8.69 -29.73 9.46
N PRO A 356 8.61 -29.92 10.79
CA PRO A 356 7.85 -31.03 11.37
C PRO A 356 6.38 -31.08 10.97
N THR A 357 5.74 -29.92 10.77
CA THR A 357 4.29 -29.80 10.54
C THR A 357 3.91 -29.10 9.23
N PHE A 358 4.86 -28.48 8.51
CA PHE A 358 4.60 -27.76 7.28
C PHE A 358 5.81 -27.78 6.33
N ILE A 359 5.59 -27.36 5.09
CA ILE A 359 6.64 -27.10 4.10
C ILE A 359 6.70 -25.60 3.85
N ARG A 360 7.91 -25.05 3.77
CA ARG A 360 8.19 -23.64 3.46
C ARG A 360 8.82 -23.53 2.09
N TRP A 361 8.48 -22.55 1.27
CA TRP A 361 9.12 -22.33 -0.04
C TRP A 361 9.03 -20.87 -0.50
N LEU A 362 9.77 -20.52 -1.55
CA LEU A 362 9.66 -19.23 -2.23
C LEU A 362 8.72 -19.33 -3.43
N SER A 363 7.81 -18.36 -3.57
CA SER A 363 6.87 -18.25 -4.69
C SER A 363 6.89 -16.83 -5.25
N ALA A 364 7.06 -16.70 -6.57
CA ALA A 364 7.03 -15.41 -7.28
C ALA A 364 5.65 -15.06 -7.88
N ARG A 365 4.57 -15.66 -7.34
CA ARG A 365 3.21 -15.56 -7.91
C ARG A 365 2.66 -14.13 -8.03
N ASP A 366 3.07 -13.23 -7.14
CA ASP A 366 2.68 -11.81 -7.17
C ASP A 366 3.72 -10.90 -7.86
N GLY A 367 4.64 -11.48 -8.64
CA GLY A 367 5.75 -10.75 -9.29
C GLY A 367 6.93 -10.44 -8.36
N VAL A 368 6.82 -10.77 -7.07
CA VAL A 368 7.89 -10.69 -6.06
C VAL A 368 7.98 -12.04 -5.34
N ARG A 369 9.20 -12.53 -5.11
CA ARG A 369 9.42 -13.77 -4.35
C ARG A 369 9.01 -13.55 -2.89
N GLN A 370 7.94 -14.23 -2.49
CA GLN A 370 7.42 -14.25 -1.13
C GLN A 370 7.61 -15.65 -0.54
N VAL A 371 7.74 -15.72 0.78
CA VAL A 371 7.82 -16.99 1.50
C VAL A 371 6.39 -17.51 1.74
N HIS A 372 6.14 -18.76 1.38
CA HIS A 372 4.89 -19.46 1.65
C HIS A 372 5.13 -20.65 2.57
N ARG A 373 4.09 -21.03 3.30
CA ARG A 373 4.01 -22.26 4.08
C ARG A 373 2.81 -23.07 3.62
N GLY A 374 2.87 -24.39 3.76
CA GLY A 374 1.74 -25.24 3.40
C GLY A 374 1.79 -26.63 4.04
N SER A 375 0.61 -27.23 4.18
CA SER A 375 0.42 -28.57 4.73
C SER A 375 0.88 -29.64 3.74
N PHE A 376 1.28 -30.81 4.27
CA PHE A 376 1.76 -31.91 3.44
C PHE A 376 0.68 -32.52 2.52
N ASP A 377 -0.59 -32.34 2.86
CA ASP A 377 -1.74 -32.77 2.07
C ASP A 377 -2.18 -31.74 1.02
N GLY A 378 -1.51 -30.58 0.94
CA GLY A 378 -1.81 -29.51 0.00
C GLY A 378 -3.11 -28.76 0.26
N LYS A 379 -3.84 -29.06 1.35
CA LYS A 379 -5.11 -28.40 1.66
C LYS A 379 -4.94 -26.98 2.19
N ARG A 380 -3.78 -26.68 2.77
CA ARG A 380 -3.50 -25.39 3.42
C ARG A 380 -2.25 -24.80 2.82
N ARG A 381 -2.37 -23.58 2.30
CA ARG A 381 -1.25 -22.73 1.89
C ARG A 381 -1.48 -21.35 2.48
N VAL A 382 -0.42 -20.77 3.02
CA VAL A 382 -0.42 -19.43 3.62
C VAL A 382 0.83 -18.69 3.17
N ARG A 383 0.77 -17.37 3.07
CA ARG A 383 1.98 -16.54 3.03
C ARG A 383 2.56 -16.48 4.44
N GLU A 384 3.87 -16.61 4.58
CA GLU A 384 4.54 -16.53 5.89
C GLU A 384 4.47 -15.11 6.46
N SER A 385 4.73 -14.11 5.62
CA SER A 385 4.69 -12.69 5.99
C SER A 385 5.51 -12.40 7.27
N SER A 386 4.90 -11.80 8.30
CA SER A 386 5.51 -11.54 9.62
C SER A 386 5.61 -12.76 10.54
N GLY A 387 5.06 -13.91 10.14
CA GLY A 387 4.94 -15.09 10.99
C GLY A 387 3.67 -15.14 11.87
N SER A 388 2.77 -14.17 11.75
CA SER A 388 1.49 -14.14 12.50
C SER A 388 0.28 -14.33 11.56
N LEU A 389 -0.68 -15.15 12.00
CA LEU A 389 -1.98 -15.36 11.38
C LEU A 389 -3.04 -14.57 12.15
N VAL A 390 -3.41 -13.40 11.61
CA VAL A 390 -4.52 -12.62 12.15
C VAL A 390 -5.82 -13.27 11.73
N HIS A 391 -6.62 -13.74 12.69
CA HIS A 391 -7.94 -14.31 12.42
C HIS A 391 -9.04 -13.31 12.76
N ILE A 392 -9.63 -12.72 11.73
CA ILE A 392 -10.81 -11.86 11.85
C ILE A 392 -12.05 -12.76 11.95
N ILE A 393 -12.61 -12.81 13.16
CA ILE A 393 -13.80 -13.58 13.52
C ILE A 393 -15.00 -12.66 13.36
N GLY A 394 -15.70 -12.77 12.24
CA GLY A 394 -16.93 -12.01 11.98
C GLY A 394 -18.15 -12.66 12.59
N THR A 395 -18.99 -11.89 13.27
CA THR A 395 -20.33 -12.33 13.71
C THR A 395 -21.37 -11.22 13.59
N GLY A 396 -22.64 -11.60 13.55
CA GLY A 396 -23.73 -10.64 13.42
C GLY A 396 -24.97 -11.19 12.72
N GLN A 397 -25.74 -10.27 12.14
CA GLN A 397 -26.95 -10.58 11.37
C GLN A 397 -26.76 -10.18 9.90
N SER A 398 -27.84 -9.92 9.14
CA SER A 398 -27.84 -9.75 7.68
C SER A 398 -26.78 -8.81 7.09
N LEU A 399 -26.31 -7.79 7.79
CA LEU A 399 -25.24 -6.92 7.31
C LEU A 399 -23.83 -7.55 7.40
N ALA A 400 -23.63 -8.56 8.25
CA ALA A 400 -22.36 -9.29 8.36
C ALA A 400 -22.09 -10.24 7.18
N PRO A 401 -23.04 -11.09 6.71
CA PRO A 401 -22.82 -11.97 5.56
C PRO A 401 -23.27 -11.37 4.22
N GLY A 402 -23.66 -10.09 4.16
CA GLY A 402 -24.04 -9.44 2.90
C GLY A 402 -25.49 -9.65 2.46
N GLY A 403 -26.41 -9.89 3.39
CA GLY A 403 -27.80 -10.33 3.20
C GLY A 403 -28.78 -9.32 2.59
N SER A 404 -28.35 -8.52 1.61
CA SER A 404 -29.24 -7.65 0.83
C SER A 404 -30.40 -8.44 0.21
N THR A 405 -31.61 -7.91 0.35
CA THR A 405 -32.81 -8.50 -0.27
C THR A 405 -32.85 -8.29 -1.78
N LYS A 406 -32.07 -7.32 -2.28
CA LYS A 406 -31.82 -7.14 -3.71
C LYS A 406 -30.61 -7.95 -4.14
N ALA A 407 -30.77 -8.73 -5.19
CA ALA A 407 -29.67 -9.44 -5.84
C ALA A 407 -28.63 -8.43 -6.35
N GLN A 408 -27.39 -8.60 -5.89
CA GLN A 408 -26.24 -7.82 -6.29
C GLN A 408 -25.01 -8.72 -6.27
N ALA A 409 -24.28 -8.77 -7.38
CA ALA A 409 -23.08 -9.59 -7.46
C ALA A 409 -21.99 -9.06 -6.52
N PRO A 410 -21.11 -9.92 -6.00
CA PRO A 410 -19.91 -9.47 -5.31
C PRO A 410 -19.01 -8.68 -6.27
N VAL A 411 -18.34 -7.67 -5.73
CA VAL A 411 -17.32 -6.87 -6.44
C VAL A 411 -15.93 -7.47 -6.25
N THR A 412 -15.70 -8.15 -5.13
CA THR A 412 -14.43 -8.82 -4.83
C THR A 412 -14.44 -10.25 -5.36
N THR A 413 -14.15 -10.41 -6.65
CA THR A 413 -14.19 -11.69 -7.37
C THR A 413 -12.83 -12.35 -7.59
N ALA A 414 -11.75 -11.65 -7.24
CA ALA A 414 -10.37 -12.13 -7.28
C ALA A 414 -9.70 -11.89 -5.93
N ALA A 415 -8.70 -12.72 -5.61
CA ALA A 415 -7.90 -12.54 -4.41
C ALA A 415 -7.04 -11.28 -4.55
N GLN A 416 -7.08 -10.41 -3.54
CA GLN A 416 -6.38 -9.12 -3.57
C GLN A 416 -4.93 -9.23 -3.07
N ALA A 417 -4.62 -10.24 -2.25
CA ALA A 417 -3.27 -10.63 -1.87
C ALA A 417 -3.21 -12.17 -1.80
N ASP A 418 -2.57 -12.81 -2.77
CA ASP A 418 -2.64 -14.26 -2.92
C ASP A 418 -2.00 -14.99 -1.73
N TYR A 419 -2.80 -15.78 -1.03
CA TYR A 419 -2.47 -16.43 0.25
C TYR A 419 -1.97 -15.49 1.38
N GLY A 420 -1.95 -14.16 1.16
CA GLY A 420 -1.78 -13.15 2.20
C GLY A 420 -3.11 -12.82 2.89
N ILE A 421 -4.22 -12.98 2.16
CA ILE A 421 -5.58 -12.99 2.70
C ILE A 421 -6.28 -14.31 2.37
N LEU A 422 -6.90 -14.92 3.37
CA LEU A 422 -7.39 -16.29 3.36
C LEU A 422 -8.84 -16.35 3.82
N ALA A 423 -9.56 -17.31 3.30
CA ALA A 423 -10.80 -17.82 3.85
C ALA A 423 -10.72 -19.35 3.89
N PHE A 424 -11.56 -19.99 4.70
CA PHE A 424 -11.78 -21.44 4.56
C PHE A 424 -12.44 -21.76 3.21
N ALA A 425 -12.42 -23.02 2.79
CA ALA A 425 -13.11 -23.43 1.56
C ALA A 425 -14.64 -23.22 1.62
N SER A 426 -15.21 -23.01 2.82
CA SER A 426 -16.59 -22.53 3.02
C SER A 426 -16.82 -21.12 2.47
N GLY A 427 -15.76 -20.41 2.07
CA GLY A 427 -15.76 -18.98 1.75
C GLY A 427 -15.63 -18.13 3.02
N PRO A 428 -15.61 -16.79 2.84
CA PRO A 428 -15.39 -15.86 3.95
C PRO A 428 -16.59 -15.73 4.91
N LYS A 429 -17.75 -16.30 4.55
CA LYS A 429 -19.02 -16.10 5.27
C LYS A 429 -19.98 -17.29 5.17
N VAL A 430 -20.70 -17.52 6.26
CA VAL A 430 -21.84 -18.44 6.37
C VAL A 430 -22.97 -17.72 7.09
N ASP A 431 -24.18 -17.79 6.53
CA ASP A 431 -25.39 -17.26 7.15
C ASP A 431 -26.29 -18.41 7.60
N TYR A 432 -26.27 -18.73 8.88
CA TYR A 432 -26.99 -19.86 9.48
C TYR A 432 -28.51 -19.75 9.39
N ARG A 433 -29.04 -18.62 8.90
CA ARG A 433 -30.46 -18.53 8.54
C ARG A 433 -30.80 -19.32 7.28
N TYR A 434 -29.87 -19.40 6.33
CA TYR A 434 -30.09 -19.95 4.98
C TYR A 434 -29.11 -21.05 4.61
N ASP A 435 -27.96 -21.09 5.27
CA ASP A 435 -26.83 -21.96 4.94
C ASP A 435 -26.57 -22.96 6.07
N THR A 436 -25.81 -24.01 5.78
CA THR A 436 -25.29 -24.97 6.77
C THR A 436 -23.82 -25.18 6.52
N LEU A 437 -22.99 -25.08 7.56
CA LEU A 437 -21.55 -25.31 7.45
C LEU A 437 -21.26 -26.80 7.46
N ASP A 438 -20.61 -27.28 6.40
CA ASP A 438 -19.91 -28.56 6.40
C ASP A 438 -18.51 -28.37 7.02
N SER A 439 -18.22 -29.09 8.10
CA SER A 439 -16.93 -29.01 8.80
C SER A 439 -15.75 -29.44 7.94
N GLU A 440 -15.95 -30.28 6.91
CA GLU A 440 -14.88 -30.68 5.99
C GLU A 440 -14.30 -29.47 5.22
N LEU A 441 -15.11 -28.44 4.98
CA LEU A 441 -14.69 -27.21 4.31
C LEU A 441 -13.76 -26.35 5.17
N LEU A 442 -13.67 -26.60 6.48
CA LEU A 442 -12.71 -25.96 7.37
C LEU A 442 -11.32 -26.64 7.34
N THR A 443 -11.20 -27.80 6.67
CA THR A 443 -9.92 -28.51 6.57
C THR A 443 -8.96 -27.88 5.55
N SER A 444 -9.45 -27.00 4.68
CA SER A 444 -8.66 -26.30 3.67
C SER A 444 -8.88 -24.79 3.69
N VAL A 445 -7.87 -24.05 3.23
CA VAL A 445 -7.96 -22.60 3.03
C VAL A 445 -7.74 -22.25 1.57
N ILE A 446 -8.39 -21.16 1.16
CA ILE A 446 -8.33 -20.60 -0.19
C ILE A 446 -8.00 -19.12 -0.12
N PRO A 447 -7.41 -18.54 -1.19
CA PRO A 447 -7.27 -17.09 -1.30
C PRO A 447 -8.65 -16.40 -1.20
N CYS A 448 -8.77 -15.44 -0.29
CA CYS A 448 -10.05 -14.82 0.06
C CYS A 448 -10.65 -14.04 -1.13
N ARG A 449 -11.90 -14.38 -1.48
CA ARG A 449 -12.75 -13.69 -2.46
C ARG A 449 -14.22 -14.01 -2.20
N GLU A 450 -15.12 -13.08 -2.50
CA GLU A 450 -16.53 -13.16 -2.08
C GLU A 450 -17.40 -14.02 -2.99
N ASN A 451 -16.92 -14.35 -4.19
CA ASN A 451 -17.57 -15.23 -5.16
C ASN A 451 -17.24 -16.72 -4.98
N THR A 452 -16.94 -17.14 -3.76
CA THR A 452 -16.59 -18.54 -3.43
C THR A 452 -17.31 -19.05 -2.20
N GLY A 453 -17.18 -20.36 -1.96
CA GLY A 453 -17.72 -21.02 -0.78
C GLY A 453 -19.21 -21.28 -0.85
N ILE A 454 -19.84 -21.37 0.31
CA ILE A 454 -21.27 -21.72 0.45
C ILE A 454 -22.16 -20.55 0.00
N ARG A 455 -21.70 -19.31 0.15
CA ARG A 455 -22.45 -18.10 -0.22
C ARG A 455 -21.69 -17.19 -1.20
N PRO A 456 -21.53 -17.60 -2.47
CA PRO A 456 -20.75 -16.87 -3.47
C PRO A 456 -21.51 -15.72 -4.16
N GLY A 457 -22.81 -15.56 -3.89
CA GLY A 457 -23.69 -14.67 -4.66
C GLY A 457 -23.72 -13.21 -4.24
N GLN A 458 -23.01 -12.82 -3.16
CA GLN A 458 -23.14 -11.50 -2.53
C GLN A 458 -21.80 -11.03 -1.94
N GLU A 459 -21.55 -9.72 -1.93
CA GLU A 459 -20.42 -9.11 -1.20
C GLU A 459 -20.70 -9.05 0.30
N SER A 460 -19.65 -9.10 1.13
CA SER A 460 -19.72 -8.82 2.57
C SER A 460 -18.57 -7.91 3.01
N PRO A 461 -18.54 -7.43 4.25
CA PRO A 461 -17.38 -6.72 4.78
C PRO A 461 -16.11 -7.58 4.89
N ALA A 462 -16.22 -8.92 4.86
CA ALA A 462 -15.15 -9.85 5.20
C ALA A 462 -13.88 -9.66 4.36
N SER A 463 -14.01 -9.67 3.04
CA SER A 463 -12.85 -9.50 2.15
C SER A 463 -12.19 -8.13 2.29
N GLY A 464 -12.98 -7.07 2.52
CA GLY A 464 -12.47 -5.72 2.73
C GLY A 464 -11.71 -5.56 4.05
N MET A 465 -12.19 -6.18 5.13
CA MET A 465 -11.48 -6.22 6.41
C MET A 465 -10.14 -6.92 6.24
N ALA A 466 -10.13 -8.11 5.64
CA ALA A 466 -8.92 -8.91 5.47
C ALA A 466 -7.87 -8.16 4.64
N TRP A 467 -8.29 -7.57 3.52
CA TRP A 467 -7.42 -6.75 2.68
C TRP A 467 -6.79 -5.59 3.45
N GLN A 468 -7.60 -4.78 4.13
CA GLN A 468 -7.09 -3.57 4.77
C GLN A 468 -6.14 -3.90 5.93
N VAL A 469 -6.45 -4.93 6.73
CA VAL A 469 -5.56 -5.40 7.80
C VAL A 469 -4.24 -5.90 7.21
N HIS A 470 -4.27 -6.71 6.14
CA HIS A 470 -3.07 -7.19 5.47
C HIS A 470 -2.21 -6.03 4.97
N GLN A 471 -2.82 -5.05 4.31
CA GLN A 471 -2.10 -3.90 3.75
C GLN A 471 -1.44 -3.02 4.81
N MET A 472 -2.07 -2.86 5.97
CA MET A 472 -1.56 -1.97 7.03
C MET A 472 -0.54 -2.64 7.94
N THR A 473 -0.66 -3.94 8.15
CA THR A 473 0.18 -4.68 9.12
C THR A 473 1.24 -5.54 8.45
N GLY A 474 1.05 -5.89 7.17
CA GLY A 474 1.83 -6.91 6.48
C GLY A 474 1.53 -8.34 6.95
N ASN A 475 0.69 -8.55 7.96
CA ASN A 475 0.38 -9.88 8.50
C ASN A 475 -0.46 -10.71 7.52
N THR A 476 -0.38 -12.03 7.61
CA THR A 476 -1.31 -12.91 6.89
C THR A 476 -2.65 -12.92 7.62
N VAL A 477 -3.75 -12.78 6.89
CA VAL A 477 -5.09 -12.61 7.48
C VAL A 477 -6.01 -13.74 7.04
N LEU A 478 -6.57 -14.48 8.01
CA LEU A 478 -7.72 -15.36 7.81
C LEU A 478 -8.98 -14.59 8.20
N VAL A 479 -10.01 -14.62 7.36
CA VAL A 479 -11.32 -14.09 7.72
C VAL A 479 -12.38 -15.20 7.62
N SER A 480 -13.19 -15.29 8.68
CA SER A 480 -14.35 -16.18 8.70
C SER A 480 -15.51 -15.48 9.41
N THR A 481 -16.67 -15.43 8.76
CA THR A 481 -17.88 -14.80 9.29
C THR A 481 -18.96 -15.84 9.52
N ALA A 482 -19.39 -16.01 10.76
CA ALA A 482 -20.55 -16.81 11.15
C ALA A 482 -21.66 -15.88 11.65
N ALA A 483 -22.71 -15.73 10.84
CA ALA A 483 -23.81 -14.81 11.09
C ALA A 483 -25.17 -15.48 10.91
N SER A 484 -26.25 -14.81 11.32
CA SER A 484 -27.61 -15.28 11.08
C SER A 484 -28.57 -14.13 10.78
N SER A 485 -29.03 -14.04 9.54
CA SER A 485 -29.92 -12.97 9.06
C SER A 485 -31.25 -12.91 9.82
N GLY A 486 -31.65 -11.71 10.23
CA GLY A 486 -32.96 -11.45 10.86
C GLY A 486 -33.09 -11.97 12.29
N THR A 487 -31.98 -12.18 12.99
CA THR A 487 -31.97 -12.73 14.36
C THR A 487 -31.45 -11.71 15.38
N ALA A 488 -31.85 -11.85 16.64
CA ALA A 488 -31.38 -10.98 17.72
C ALA A 488 -30.01 -11.46 18.22
N ILE A 489 -29.31 -10.62 19.00
CA ILE A 489 -27.95 -10.94 19.48
C ILE A 489 -27.89 -12.24 20.32
N ASP A 490 -28.98 -12.59 21.01
CA ASP A 490 -29.08 -13.84 21.77
C ASP A 490 -29.14 -15.08 20.86
N ASP A 491 -29.66 -14.93 19.64
CA ASP A 491 -29.79 -16.01 18.66
C ASP A 491 -28.48 -16.27 17.88
N ILE A 492 -27.44 -15.47 18.12
CA ILE A 492 -26.06 -15.69 17.64
C ILE A 492 -25.06 -15.95 18.79
N SER A 493 -25.58 -16.05 20.02
CA SER A 493 -24.79 -16.30 21.24
C SER A 493 -24.59 -17.80 21.51
N ALA A 494 -23.82 -18.13 22.55
CA ALA A 494 -23.56 -19.52 22.93
C ALA A 494 -24.83 -20.38 23.03
N GLY A 495 -24.76 -21.59 22.47
CA GLY A 495 -25.89 -22.53 22.39
C GLY A 495 -26.68 -22.48 21.08
N THR A 496 -26.34 -21.58 20.15
CA THR A 496 -26.98 -21.51 18.82
C THR A 496 -26.12 -22.11 17.72
N PRO A 497 -26.71 -22.54 16.58
CA PRO A 497 -25.96 -23.05 15.43
C PRO A 497 -24.88 -22.08 14.92
N THR A 498 -25.20 -20.78 14.93
CA THR A 498 -24.28 -19.71 14.52
C THR A 498 -23.02 -19.70 15.38
N PHE A 499 -23.18 -19.75 16.71
CA PHE A 499 -22.06 -19.74 17.64
C PHE A 499 -21.25 -21.05 17.58
N THR A 500 -21.92 -22.19 17.46
CA THR A 500 -21.25 -23.50 17.24
C THR A 500 -20.40 -23.48 15.98
N GLY A 501 -20.93 -22.91 14.89
CA GLY A 501 -20.21 -22.70 13.65
C GLY A 501 -18.97 -21.82 13.79
N ALA A 502 -19.14 -20.68 14.46
CA ALA A 502 -18.05 -19.76 14.74
C ALA A 502 -16.95 -20.41 15.61
N THR A 503 -17.36 -21.23 16.58
CA THR A 503 -16.44 -22.03 17.42
C THR A 503 -15.59 -22.96 16.56
N ALA A 504 -16.21 -23.72 15.66
CA ALA A 504 -15.48 -24.60 14.75
C ALA A 504 -14.51 -23.84 13.82
N MET A 505 -14.90 -22.65 13.34
CA MET A 505 -14.00 -21.79 12.55
C MET A 505 -12.80 -21.28 13.36
N ILE A 506 -13.00 -20.92 14.64
CA ILE A 506 -11.93 -20.49 15.55
C ILE A 506 -10.96 -21.64 15.83
N GLU A 507 -11.48 -22.83 16.15
CA GLU A 507 -10.69 -24.04 16.36
C GLU A 507 -9.85 -24.39 15.12
N ALA A 508 -10.46 -24.34 13.93
CA ALA A 508 -9.76 -24.58 12.67
C ALA A 508 -8.69 -23.51 12.38
N GLY A 509 -8.96 -22.24 12.71
CA GLY A 509 -7.99 -21.14 12.53
C GLY A 509 -6.78 -21.28 13.45
N ALA A 510 -7.02 -21.64 14.72
CA ALA A 510 -5.95 -21.91 15.69
C ALA A 510 -5.12 -23.14 15.28
N ALA A 511 -5.77 -24.21 14.82
CA ALA A 511 -5.09 -25.40 14.32
C ALA A 511 -4.24 -25.10 13.07
N LEU A 512 -4.74 -24.26 12.15
CA LEU A 512 -3.97 -23.80 10.99
C LEU A 512 -2.72 -23.03 11.42
N ALA A 513 -2.84 -22.07 12.34
CA ALA A 513 -1.70 -21.30 12.85
C ALA A 513 -0.66 -22.22 13.50
N ALA A 514 -1.10 -23.16 14.35
CA ALA A 514 -0.22 -24.13 15.00
C ALA A 514 0.50 -25.04 13.99
N GLU A 515 -0.22 -25.59 13.01
CA GLU A 515 0.35 -26.44 11.96
C GLU A 515 1.38 -25.66 11.14
N MET A 516 1.07 -24.42 10.77
CA MET A 516 1.98 -23.57 9.99
C MET A 516 3.11 -22.97 10.84
N GLY A 517 3.18 -23.21 12.15
CA GLY A 517 4.18 -22.61 13.04
C GLY A 517 4.09 -21.07 13.11
N MET A 518 2.88 -20.53 13.07
CA MET A 518 2.58 -19.10 13.10
C MET A 518 1.91 -18.71 14.42
N GLU A 519 2.08 -17.46 14.82
CA GLU A 519 1.33 -16.91 15.95
C GLU A 519 -0.16 -16.74 15.58
N TYR A 520 -1.06 -17.23 16.42
CA TYR A 520 -2.50 -17.02 16.25
C TYR A 520 -2.96 -15.71 16.91
N VAL A 521 -3.49 -14.77 16.13
CA VAL A 521 -3.92 -13.44 16.60
C VAL A 521 -5.42 -13.25 16.32
N PRO A 522 -6.31 -13.55 17.28
CA PRO A 522 -7.75 -13.47 17.10
C PRO A 522 -8.30 -12.05 17.30
N VAL A 523 -9.22 -11.62 16.43
CA VAL A 523 -9.93 -10.33 16.54
C VAL A 523 -11.42 -10.55 16.26
N LEU A 524 -12.29 -10.11 17.17
CA LEU A 524 -13.74 -10.26 17.01
C LEU A 524 -14.34 -9.03 16.30
N VAL A 525 -15.23 -9.25 15.35
CA VAL A 525 -15.99 -8.20 14.68
C VAL A 525 -17.48 -8.46 14.79
N LEU A 526 -18.23 -7.46 15.26
CA LEU A 526 -19.69 -7.51 15.40
C LEU A 526 -20.38 -6.51 14.45
N VAL A 527 -21.17 -7.01 13.50
CA VAL A 527 -22.07 -6.19 12.68
C VAL A 527 -23.52 -6.62 12.92
N HIS A 528 -24.17 -5.95 13.87
CA HIS A 528 -25.46 -6.38 14.40
C HIS A 528 -26.31 -5.22 14.92
N GLY A 529 -27.63 -5.40 15.01
CA GLY A 529 -28.49 -4.53 15.82
C GLY A 529 -29.91 -4.36 15.31
N ASN A 530 -30.16 -4.54 14.02
CA ASN A 530 -31.46 -4.25 13.42
C ASN A 530 -32.59 -5.08 14.03
N GLN A 531 -32.39 -6.38 14.28
CA GLN A 531 -33.46 -7.20 14.85
C GLN A 531 -33.77 -6.79 16.29
N ASN A 532 -32.75 -6.47 17.09
CA ASN A 532 -32.96 -5.93 18.44
C ASN A 532 -33.65 -4.56 18.42
N ALA A 533 -33.36 -3.72 17.42
CA ALA A 533 -34.07 -2.47 17.19
C ALA A 533 -35.55 -2.72 16.84
N ALA A 534 -35.85 -3.69 15.96
CA ALA A 534 -37.21 -4.06 15.59
C ALA A 534 -38.03 -4.62 16.76
N LEU A 535 -37.37 -5.35 17.67
CA LEU A 535 -37.99 -5.85 18.90
C LEU A 535 -38.13 -4.77 20.00
N GLY A 536 -37.62 -3.54 19.78
CA GLY A 536 -37.64 -2.49 20.80
C GLY A 536 -36.77 -2.78 22.01
N THR A 537 -35.66 -3.51 21.82
CA THR A 537 -34.73 -3.87 22.91
C THR A 537 -34.19 -2.61 23.59
N ALA A 538 -34.20 -2.59 24.92
CA ALA A 538 -33.66 -1.47 25.69
C ALA A 538 -32.14 -1.37 25.50
N ALA A 539 -31.62 -0.14 25.48
CA ALA A 539 -30.20 0.13 25.22
C ALA A 539 -29.27 -0.62 26.20
N ASP A 540 -29.56 -0.57 27.50
CA ASP A 540 -28.72 -1.22 28.51
C ASP A 540 -28.77 -2.76 28.42
N THR A 541 -29.90 -3.33 28.00
CA THR A 541 -30.02 -4.77 27.72
C THR A 541 -29.13 -5.18 26.55
N TYR A 542 -29.12 -4.39 25.46
CA TYR A 542 -28.28 -4.67 24.31
C TYR A 542 -26.78 -4.56 24.63
N ARG A 543 -26.39 -3.56 25.43
CA ARG A 543 -25.01 -3.40 25.93
C ARG A 543 -24.51 -4.62 26.68
N GLN A 544 -25.30 -5.10 27.66
CA GLN A 544 -24.97 -6.30 28.42
C GLN A 544 -24.86 -7.54 27.53
N ALA A 545 -25.70 -7.64 26.49
CA ALA A 545 -25.64 -8.73 25.53
C ALA A 545 -24.37 -8.66 24.65
N MET A 546 -23.91 -7.47 24.25
CA MET A 546 -22.65 -7.30 23.51
C MET A 546 -21.45 -7.81 24.32
N GLU A 547 -21.32 -7.40 25.58
CA GLU A 547 -20.22 -7.86 26.45
C GLU A 547 -20.32 -9.36 26.77
N ARG A 548 -21.54 -9.88 26.96
CA ARG A 548 -21.76 -11.32 27.12
C ARG A 548 -21.28 -12.10 25.89
N LEU A 549 -21.65 -11.65 24.68
CA LEU A 549 -21.24 -12.29 23.43
C LEU A 549 -19.71 -12.29 23.29
N ARG A 550 -19.06 -11.13 23.53
CA ARG A 550 -17.60 -11.00 23.50
C ARG A 550 -16.92 -12.00 24.44
N LYS A 551 -17.39 -12.10 25.69
CA LYS A 551 -16.86 -13.04 26.69
C LYS A 551 -17.06 -14.50 26.32
N GLN A 552 -18.16 -14.84 25.63
CA GLN A 552 -18.38 -16.19 25.14
C GLN A 552 -17.35 -16.56 24.07
N TYR A 553 -17.07 -15.66 23.13
CA TYR A 553 -16.00 -15.83 22.13
C TYR A 553 -14.60 -15.85 22.77
N GLU A 554 -14.34 -14.98 23.74
CA GLU A 554 -13.10 -14.98 24.52
C GLU A 554 -12.84 -16.34 25.18
N SER A 555 -13.87 -16.95 25.76
CA SER A 555 -13.75 -18.29 26.35
C SER A 555 -13.33 -19.35 25.32
N VAL A 556 -13.80 -19.26 24.08
CA VAL A 556 -13.40 -20.18 22.99
C VAL A 556 -11.97 -19.89 22.56
N VAL A 557 -11.61 -18.62 22.39
CA VAL A 557 -10.25 -18.22 22.02
C VAL A 557 -9.23 -18.68 23.07
N ASN A 558 -9.53 -18.47 24.34
CA ASN A 558 -8.66 -18.85 25.45
C ASN A 558 -8.52 -20.37 25.57
N SER A 559 -9.57 -21.14 25.26
CA SER A 559 -9.49 -22.60 25.27
C SER A 559 -8.57 -23.15 24.16
N VAL A 560 -8.63 -22.57 22.95
CA VAL A 560 -7.80 -23.05 21.81
C VAL A 560 -6.37 -22.54 21.86
N THR A 561 -6.12 -21.39 22.48
CA THR A 561 -4.78 -20.81 22.61
C THR A 561 -4.04 -21.23 23.87
N GLY A 562 -4.77 -21.66 24.91
CA GLY A 562 -4.22 -21.89 26.25
C GLY A 562 -3.78 -20.62 26.97
N ARG A 563 -4.26 -19.45 26.54
CA ARG A 563 -3.96 -18.12 27.12
C ARG A 563 -5.17 -17.58 27.90
N GLU A 564 -4.95 -16.54 28.70
CA GLU A 564 -6.00 -15.83 29.45
C GLU A 564 -6.10 -14.36 28.98
N ASP A 565 -6.02 -14.15 27.67
CA ASP A 565 -6.02 -12.81 27.07
C ASP A 565 -7.46 -12.26 26.97
N SER A 566 -7.59 -10.93 27.00
CA SER A 566 -8.87 -10.27 26.74
C SER A 566 -9.10 -10.11 25.23
N LEU A 567 -10.24 -10.57 24.73
CA LEU A 567 -10.56 -10.50 23.30
C LEU A 567 -11.11 -9.12 22.94
N MET A 568 -10.42 -8.41 22.03
CA MET A 568 -10.90 -7.14 21.47
C MET A 568 -12.05 -7.38 20.48
N MET A 569 -13.13 -6.59 20.61
CA MET A 569 -14.27 -6.59 19.69
C MET A 569 -14.46 -5.25 18.99
N PHE A 570 -14.41 -5.27 17.67
CA PHE A 570 -14.68 -4.13 16.80
C PHE A 570 -16.13 -4.20 16.30
N ALA A 571 -16.92 -3.15 16.54
CA ALA A 571 -18.34 -3.12 16.18
C ALA A 571 -18.64 -2.12 15.05
N GLY A 572 -19.44 -2.54 14.09
CA GLY A 572 -20.07 -1.64 13.12
C GLY A 572 -21.33 -1.02 13.71
N GLN A 573 -21.39 0.32 13.77
CA GLN A 573 -22.52 1.02 14.38
C GLN A 573 -23.75 1.03 13.46
N LEU A 574 -24.88 0.61 14.03
CA LEU A 574 -26.19 0.74 13.41
C LEU A 574 -26.57 2.21 13.32
N ALA A 575 -26.76 2.70 12.10
CA ALA A 575 -27.12 4.10 11.86
C ALA A 575 -28.52 4.29 11.27
N ASN A 576 -29.22 3.22 10.91
CA ASN A 576 -30.58 3.29 10.37
C ASN A 576 -31.64 3.31 11.47
N VAL A 577 -32.82 3.87 11.16
CA VAL A 577 -34.00 3.76 12.04
C VAL A 577 -35.16 2.97 11.42
N ILE A 578 -34.98 2.43 10.20
CA ILE A 578 -36.01 1.61 9.53
C ILE A 578 -36.51 0.47 10.42
N PRO A 579 -35.64 -0.29 11.11
CA PRO A 579 -36.09 -1.43 11.92
C PRO A 579 -37.04 -1.04 13.05
N TYR A 580 -36.97 0.19 13.57
CA TYR A 580 -37.83 0.64 14.68
C TYR A 580 -39.30 0.87 14.27
N GLY A 581 -39.62 0.80 12.97
CA GLY A 581 -40.98 0.96 12.45
C GLY A 581 -41.57 2.35 12.69
N GLY A 582 -42.91 2.44 12.72
CA GLY A 582 -43.68 3.68 12.90
C GLY A 582 -44.25 4.27 11.61
N ASN A 583 -45.09 5.29 11.77
CA ASN A 583 -45.68 5.98 10.62
C ASN A 583 -44.62 6.81 9.90
N ALA A 584 -44.69 6.87 8.57
CA ALA A 584 -43.78 7.70 7.78
C ALA A 584 -43.82 9.15 8.28
N GLY A 585 -42.67 9.72 8.61
CA GLY A 585 -42.57 11.06 9.22
C GLY A 585 -42.31 11.07 10.72
N ASP A 586 -42.58 9.99 11.46
CA ASP A 586 -42.35 9.93 12.90
C ASP A 586 -40.87 10.09 13.25
N THR A 587 -40.52 10.85 14.29
CA THR A 587 -39.15 10.83 14.84
C THR A 587 -38.95 9.61 15.75
N LYS A 588 -37.93 8.80 15.46
CA LYS A 588 -37.55 7.59 16.19
C LYS A 588 -36.15 7.74 16.78
N THR A 589 -35.94 7.21 17.98
CA THR A 589 -34.62 7.20 18.63
C THR A 589 -33.84 5.96 18.21
N ASN A 590 -32.59 6.13 17.80
CA ASN A 590 -31.70 5.01 17.47
C ASN A 590 -31.09 4.41 18.76
N ALA A 591 -31.93 3.73 19.56
CA ALA A 591 -31.54 3.19 20.86
C ALA A 591 -30.36 2.20 20.78
N ILE A 592 -30.29 1.39 19.74
CA ILE A 592 -29.23 0.39 19.54
C ILE A 592 -27.91 1.04 19.11
N GLY A 593 -27.94 2.00 18.17
CA GLY A 593 -26.72 2.75 17.82
C GLY A 593 -26.13 3.50 19.02
N ILE A 594 -26.99 4.07 19.87
CA ILE A 594 -26.59 4.70 21.14
C ILE A 594 -26.02 3.66 22.12
N ALA A 595 -26.60 2.45 22.18
CA ALA A 595 -26.10 1.36 23.02
C ALA A 595 -24.69 0.94 22.61
N GLN A 596 -24.45 0.70 21.32
CA GLN A 596 -23.13 0.32 20.80
C GLN A 596 -22.07 1.38 21.10
N TYR A 597 -22.44 2.66 21.01
CA TYR A 597 -21.53 3.74 21.38
C TYR A 597 -21.21 3.77 22.88
N ARG A 598 -22.25 3.71 23.73
CA ARG A 598 -22.05 3.72 25.18
C ARG A 598 -21.18 2.56 25.61
N GLU A 599 -21.33 1.40 24.97
CA GLU A 599 -20.47 0.26 25.22
C GLU A 599 -19.03 0.53 24.80
N SER A 600 -18.82 1.06 23.58
CA SER A 600 -17.47 1.43 23.12
C SER A 600 -16.77 2.48 23.99
N ARG A 601 -17.53 3.36 24.65
CA ARG A 601 -16.99 4.37 25.56
C ARG A 601 -16.63 3.79 26.93
N ASP A 602 -17.47 2.90 27.46
CA ASP A 602 -17.38 2.44 28.85
C ASP A 602 -16.58 1.13 29.00
N ASN A 603 -16.37 0.39 27.91
CA ASN A 603 -15.73 -0.91 27.91
C ASN A 603 -14.44 -0.88 27.08
N PRO A 604 -13.25 -1.13 27.68
CA PRO A 604 -11.98 -1.03 26.97
C PRO A 604 -11.77 -2.15 25.93
N PHE A 605 -12.59 -3.20 25.92
CA PHE A 605 -12.46 -4.33 24.99
C PHE A 605 -13.52 -4.33 23.88
N ILE A 606 -14.34 -3.29 23.81
CA ILE A 606 -15.32 -3.10 22.74
C ILE A 606 -15.08 -1.72 22.15
N THR A 607 -14.91 -1.63 20.85
CA THR A 607 -14.73 -0.33 20.18
C THR A 607 -15.56 -0.24 18.91
N LEU A 608 -16.11 0.93 18.62
CA LEU A 608 -16.87 1.17 17.40
C LEU A 608 -15.94 1.43 16.23
N ALA A 609 -15.73 0.47 15.33
CA ALA A 609 -14.79 0.57 14.21
C ALA A 609 -15.29 1.37 13.01
N SER A 610 -16.62 1.39 12.84
CA SER A 610 -17.26 2.00 11.68
C SER A 610 -18.68 2.42 12.01
N THR A 611 -19.25 3.22 11.12
CA THR A 611 -20.60 3.76 11.20
C THR A 611 -21.29 3.64 9.84
N GLN A 612 -22.42 2.95 9.79
CA GLN A 612 -23.03 2.55 8.52
C GLN A 612 -23.78 3.68 7.77
N TYR A 613 -23.87 4.89 8.32
CA TYR A 613 -24.61 5.99 7.66
C TYR A 613 -23.94 6.48 6.37
N ALA A 614 -22.61 6.42 6.30
CA ALA A 614 -21.83 6.95 5.18
C ALA A 614 -21.86 6.03 3.94
N ARG A 615 -22.60 4.92 4.04
CA ARG A 615 -22.67 3.87 3.04
C ARG A 615 -23.93 4.00 2.20
N ALA A 616 -23.86 3.51 0.96
CA ALA A 616 -25.03 3.39 0.10
C ALA A 616 -25.80 2.11 0.42
N TYR A 617 -27.13 2.19 0.34
CA TYR A 617 -28.04 1.09 0.64
C TYR A 617 -28.77 0.62 -0.62
N SER A 618 -28.96 -0.69 -0.77
CA SER A 618 -29.64 -1.29 -1.91
C SER A 618 -31.17 -1.28 -1.74
N ASP A 619 -31.65 -1.69 -0.56
CA ASP A 619 -33.07 -1.85 -0.21
C ASP A 619 -33.53 -0.92 0.92
N GLY A 620 -32.61 -0.12 1.47
CA GLY A 620 -32.84 0.80 2.58
C GLY A 620 -32.36 0.27 3.92
N GLU A 621 -32.13 -1.04 4.06
CA GLU A 621 -31.64 -1.67 5.28
C GLU A 621 -30.25 -2.31 5.10
N HIS A 622 -29.98 -2.83 3.91
CA HIS A 622 -28.73 -3.48 3.53
C HIS A 622 -27.90 -2.63 2.58
N LEU A 623 -26.57 -2.78 2.68
CA LEU A 623 -25.61 -2.02 1.89
C LEU A 623 -25.58 -2.48 0.42
N THR A 624 -25.10 -1.61 -0.48
CA THR A 624 -24.69 -2.04 -1.82
C THR A 624 -23.41 -2.89 -1.76
N SER A 625 -23.10 -3.68 -2.80
CA SER A 625 -21.85 -4.46 -2.84
C SER A 625 -20.61 -3.58 -2.61
N ASP A 626 -20.46 -2.46 -3.34
CA ASP A 626 -19.36 -1.51 -3.10
C ASP A 626 -19.31 -0.98 -1.65
N SER A 627 -20.48 -0.80 -1.04
CA SER A 627 -20.59 -0.31 0.32
C SER A 627 -20.24 -1.37 1.37
N TYR A 628 -20.54 -2.64 1.13
CA TYR A 628 -20.04 -3.74 1.97
C TYR A 628 -18.52 -3.82 1.91
N ARG A 629 -17.94 -3.73 0.70
CA ARG A 629 -16.49 -3.80 0.53
C ARG A 629 -15.77 -2.66 1.25
N THR A 630 -16.29 -1.43 1.15
CA THR A 630 -15.73 -0.25 1.83
C THR A 630 -16.04 -0.21 3.32
N GLU A 631 -17.16 -0.78 3.78
CA GLU A 631 -17.41 -1.00 5.20
C GLU A 631 -16.36 -1.90 5.81
N GLY A 632 -16.01 -2.98 5.10
CA GLY A 632 -14.91 -3.86 5.47
C GLY A 632 -13.58 -3.13 5.59
N GLU A 633 -13.23 -2.27 4.63
CA GLU A 633 -11.97 -1.49 4.70
C GLU A 633 -11.92 -0.57 5.90
N VAL A 634 -13.01 0.12 6.24
CA VAL A 634 -13.00 1.04 7.39
C VAL A 634 -12.83 0.27 8.69
N ILE A 635 -13.52 -0.86 8.86
CA ILE A 635 -13.34 -1.73 10.04
C ILE A 635 -11.91 -2.30 10.05
N GLY A 636 -11.43 -2.78 8.91
CA GLY A 636 -10.08 -3.33 8.78
C GLY A 636 -8.98 -2.29 9.05
N ALA A 637 -9.22 -1.01 8.74
CA ALA A 637 -8.28 0.06 9.06
C ALA A 637 -8.19 0.29 10.57
N ALA A 638 -9.32 0.27 11.28
CA ALA A 638 -9.35 0.35 12.74
C ALA A 638 -8.59 -0.81 13.39
N ILE A 639 -8.83 -2.03 12.90
CA ILE A 639 -8.11 -3.23 13.36
C ILE A 639 -6.62 -3.13 13.05
N GLY A 640 -6.25 -2.72 11.84
CA GLY A 640 -4.85 -2.58 11.41
C GLY A 640 -4.07 -1.55 12.23
N THR A 641 -4.67 -0.38 12.50
CA THR A 641 -4.08 0.62 13.40
C THR A 641 -3.90 0.06 14.81
N TRP A 642 -4.93 -0.58 15.36
CA TRP A 642 -4.84 -1.17 16.70
C TRP A 642 -3.77 -2.26 16.80
N LEU A 643 -3.62 -3.12 15.78
CA LEU A 643 -2.58 -4.14 15.76
C LEU A 643 -1.16 -3.55 15.70
N ASN A 644 -0.98 -2.42 15.01
CA ASN A 644 0.33 -1.75 14.89
C ASN A 644 0.67 -0.92 16.13
N ASP A 645 -0.31 -0.19 16.66
CA ASP A 645 -0.07 0.86 17.66
C ASP A 645 -0.50 0.44 19.07
N GLY A 646 -1.26 -0.65 19.21
CA GLY A 646 -1.85 -1.13 20.47
C GLY A 646 -3.11 -0.37 20.92
N GLU A 647 -3.41 0.76 20.27
CA GLU A 647 -4.55 1.61 20.59
C GLU A 647 -5.29 2.05 19.33
N TRP A 648 -6.60 2.23 19.45
CA TRP A 648 -7.42 2.85 18.42
C TRP A 648 -8.64 3.52 19.05
N SER A 649 -8.99 4.71 18.55
CA SER A 649 -10.19 5.44 18.98
C SER A 649 -11.00 5.86 17.75
N PRO A 650 -12.33 5.66 17.75
CA PRO A 650 -13.20 6.34 16.80
C PRO A 650 -13.17 7.84 17.05
N LEU A 651 -13.67 8.61 16.08
CA LEU A 651 -13.93 10.02 16.28
C LEU A 651 -14.98 10.20 17.38
N THR A 652 -14.59 10.66 18.57
CA THR A 652 -15.51 10.72 19.71
C THR A 652 -15.25 11.94 20.59
N PRO A 653 -16.27 12.51 21.25
CA PRO A 653 -16.06 13.62 22.17
C PRO A 653 -15.10 13.28 23.29
N ASP A 654 -14.15 14.19 23.54
CA ASP A 654 -13.42 14.19 24.79
C ASP A 654 -14.27 14.85 25.88
N GLU A 655 -15.00 14.02 26.61
CA GLU A 655 -15.87 14.47 27.72
C GLU A 655 -15.17 15.31 28.76
N SER A 656 -13.90 15.03 29.01
CA SER A 656 -13.13 15.73 30.04
C SER A 656 -12.84 17.19 29.65
N GLY A 657 -12.85 17.48 28.34
CA GLY A 657 -12.55 18.80 27.79
C GLY A 657 -13.78 19.62 27.37
N ILE A 658 -15.00 19.14 27.62
CA ILE A 658 -16.22 19.87 27.24
C ILE A 658 -16.39 21.10 28.13
N VAL A 659 -16.48 22.28 27.51
CA VAL A 659 -16.67 23.56 28.20
C VAL A 659 -17.93 24.26 27.65
N GLN A 660 -18.77 24.78 28.53
CA GLN A 660 -19.90 25.63 28.17
C GLN A 660 -19.74 27.02 28.80
N THR A 661 -19.86 28.05 27.98
CA THR A 661 -19.99 29.45 28.39
C THR A 661 -21.45 29.90 28.28
N ASN A 662 -21.73 31.18 28.55
CA ASN A 662 -23.07 31.74 28.35
C ASN A 662 -23.52 31.64 26.88
N SER A 663 -22.62 31.78 25.90
CA SER A 663 -22.97 31.84 24.48
C SER A 663 -22.50 30.64 23.65
N THR A 664 -21.57 29.83 24.14
CA THR A 664 -20.96 28.74 23.37
C THR A 664 -20.80 27.44 24.15
N ILE A 665 -20.72 26.33 23.44
CA ILE A 665 -20.29 25.02 23.94
C ILE A 665 -19.14 24.55 23.05
N THR A 666 -17.99 24.23 23.64
CA THR A 666 -16.83 23.67 22.94
C THR A 666 -16.67 22.20 23.31
N ILE A 667 -16.56 21.34 22.30
CA ILE A 667 -16.46 19.88 22.44
C ILE A 667 -15.20 19.43 21.69
N PRO A 668 -14.07 19.19 22.40
CA PRO A 668 -12.90 18.57 21.79
C PRO A 668 -13.20 17.15 21.34
N VAL A 669 -12.45 16.65 20.35
CA VAL A 669 -12.66 15.34 19.74
C VAL A 669 -11.40 14.50 19.78
N LYS A 670 -11.52 13.22 20.15
CA LYS A 670 -10.49 12.19 20.04
C LYS A 670 -10.63 11.42 18.73
N GLY A 671 -9.57 10.74 18.28
CA GLY A 671 -9.61 9.86 17.11
C GLY A 671 -9.78 10.58 15.76
N CYS A 672 -9.60 11.91 15.72
CA CYS A 672 -9.59 12.63 14.46
C CYS A 672 -8.27 12.36 13.73
N THR A 673 -8.35 12.10 12.43
CA THR A 673 -7.20 12.00 11.53
C THR A 673 -7.37 13.06 10.44
N GLY A 674 -6.43 14.00 10.37
CA GLY A 674 -6.53 15.16 9.49
C GLY A 674 -7.58 16.17 9.95
N GLY A 675 -8.10 16.96 9.00
CA GLY A 675 -9.04 18.04 9.28
C GLY A 675 -10.46 17.55 9.60
N LEU A 676 -11.04 18.09 10.67
CA LEU A 676 -12.42 17.81 11.05
C LEU A 676 -13.39 18.55 10.10
N VAL A 677 -14.21 17.82 9.33
CA VAL A 677 -15.10 18.42 8.31
C VAL A 677 -16.53 17.91 8.37
N ALA A 678 -17.52 18.80 8.28
CA ALA A 678 -18.93 18.42 8.15
C ALA A 678 -19.25 18.04 6.69
N ASP A 679 -19.54 16.77 6.49
CA ASP A 679 -19.88 16.11 5.25
C ASP A 679 -21.36 16.31 4.93
N THR A 680 -21.62 17.43 4.26
CA THR A 680 -22.92 17.78 3.69
C THR A 680 -23.08 17.31 2.24
N VAL A 681 -22.02 16.73 1.66
CA VAL A 681 -22.00 16.26 0.27
C VAL A 681 -22.58 14.86 0.19
N ARG A 682 -22.09 13.95 1.03
CA ARG A 682 -22.61 12.58 1.10
C ARG A 682 -23.75 12.46 2.08
N VAL A 683 -24.00 13.43 2.97
CA VAL A 683 -25.14 13.32 3.88
C VAL A 683 -25.90 14.64 3.95
N ALA A 684 -27.20 14.59 3.66
CA ALA A 684 -28.06 15.77 3.74
C ALA A 684 -28.11 16.31 5.18
N ASP A 685 -27.87 17.62 5.34
CA ASP A 685 -27.96 18.31 6.63
C ASP A 685 -29.42 18.36 7.11
N PRO A 686 -29.78 17.72 8.25
CA PRO A 686 -31.13 17.79 8.80
C PRO A 686 -31.34 19.05 9.66
N GLY A 687 -30.38 19.98 9.67
CA GLY A 687 -30.35 21.18 10.49
C GLY A 687 -29.24 21.09 11.55
N HIS A 688 -28.44 22.15 11.66
CA HIS A 688 -27.30 22.27 12.58
C HIS A 688 -26.37 21.04 12.54
N TYR A 689 -26.20 20.46 11.36
CA TYR A 689 -25.44 19.24 11.14
C TYR A 689 -25.89 18.06 12.01
N GLY A 690 -27.13 18.04 12.48
CA GLY A 690 -27.65 16.98 13.34
C GLY A 690 -27.39 17.13 14.84
N PHE A 691 -26.83 18.27 15.27
CA PHE A 691 -26.74 18.63 16.68
C PHE A 691 -28.06 19.19 17.21
N THR A 692 -28.37 18.87 18.46
CA THR A 692 -29.50 19.42 19.21
C THR A 692 -29.08 19.74 20.64
N LEU A 693 -29.75 20.73 21.25
CA LEU A 693 -29.56 21.09 22.65
C LEU A 693 -30.85 20.86 23.45
N ALA A 694 -30.71 20.44 24.70
CA ALA A 694 -31.80 20.44 25.66
C ALA A 694 -31.66 21.66 26.59
N GLY A 695 -32.70 22.50 26.69
CA GLY A 695 -32.70 23.69 27.57
C GLY A 695 -32.03 24.93 26.97
N ALA A 696 -31.57 24.88 25.72
CA ALA A 696 -31.09 26.00 24.93
C ALA A 696 -31.36 25.74 23.44
N GLU A 697 -31.18 26.74 22.58
CA GLU A 697 -31.32 26.63 21.12
C GLU A 697 -29.99 26.93 20.41
N ILE A 698 -29.77 26.28 19.27
CA ILE A 698 -28.54 26.42 18.48
C ILE A 698 -28.69 27.58 17.50
N ALA A 699 -27.73 28.50 17.50
CA ALA A 699 -27.58 29.53 16.47
C ALA A 699 -26.70 29.05 15.32
N ALA A 700 -25.56 28.43 15.63
CA ALA A 700 -24.60 27.95 14.65
C ALA A 700 -23.78 26.77 15.21
N VAL A 701 -23.24 25.95 14.31
CA VAL A 701 -22.27 24.91 14.63
C VAL A 701 -21.05 25.13 13.73
N ALA A 702 -19.86 25.11 14.32
CA ALA A 702 -18.58 25.20 13.62
C ALA A 702 -17.69 24.02 14.02
N VAL A 703 -16.79 23.64 13.11
CA VAL A 703 -15.84 22.55 13.29
C VAL A 703 -14.46 23.11 12.96
N GLU A 704 -13.49 22.90 13.85
CA GLU A 704 -12.18 23.53 13.78
C GLU A 704 -11.08 22.52 14.14
N GLY A 705 -9.87 22.79 13.67
CA GLY A 705 -8.68 22.02 14.00
C GLY A 705 -8.51 20.73 13.19
N SER A 706 -7.41 20.05 13.47
CA SER A 706 -7.07 18.74 12.93
C SER A 706 -6.52 17.85 14.04
N ASP A 707 -6.59 16.53 13.83
CA ASP A 707 -5.96 15.55 14.72
C ASP A 707 -6.33 15.78 16.19
N THR A 708 -5.36 15.91 17.09
CA THR A 708 -5.58 16.15 18.53
C THR A 708 -6.14 17.53 18.87
N SER A 709 -6.11 18.48 17.93
CA SER A 709 -6.67 19.83 18.11
C SER A 709 -8.13 19.97 17.63
N ALA A 710 -8.68 18.90 17.05
CA ALA A 710 -10.02 18.88 16.49
C ALA A 710 -11.09 19.16 17.55
N LYS A 711 -12.04 20.05 17.24
CA LYS A 711 -13.11 20.45 18.14
C LYS A 711 -14.36 20.92 17.40
N ILE A 712 -15.52 20.77 18.06
CA ILE A 712 -16.80 21.31 17.64
C ILE A 712 -17.14 22.51 18.52
N ILE A 713 -17.68 23.57 17.93
CA ILE A 713 -18.17 24.75 18.63
C ILE A 713 -19.64 24.95 18.29
N ILE A 714 -20.50 24.91 19.31
CA ILE A 714 -21.94 25.19 19.19
C ILE A 714 -22.21 26.56 19.79
N THR A 715 -22.69 27.49 18.96
CA THR A 715 -23.14 28.82 19.41
C THR A 715 -24.62 28.76 19.75
N LYS A 716 -25.01 29.33 20.89
CA LYS A 716 -26.39 29.37 21.38
C LYS A 716 -27.08 30.67 20.96
N THR A 717 -28.40 30.63 20.73
CA THR A 717 -29.19 31.83 20.40
C THR A 717 -29.40 32.76 21.60
N SER A 718 -29.25 32.24 22.82
CA SER A 718 -29.44 32.96 24.07
C SER A 718 -28.43 32.52 25.14
N ASN A 719 -28.39 33.25 26.25
CA ASN A 719 -27.54 32.92 27.42
C ASN A 719 -28.06 31.74 28.25
N ALA A 720 -29.09 31.02 27.78
CA ALA A 720 -29.60 29.84 28.46
C ALA A 720 -28.53 28.75 28.56
N MET A 721 -28.47 28.06 29.69
CA MET A 721 -27.56 26.92 29.88
C MET A 721 -28.17 25.67 29.28
N ALA A 722 -27.49 25.07 28.31
CA ALA A 722 -27.86 23.75 27.84
C ALA A 722 -27.64 22.74 28.98
N THR A 723 -28.58 21.80 29.09
CA THR A 723 -28.54 20.67 30.02
C THR A 723 -28.11 19.39 29.33
N ALA A 724 -28.25 19.33 28.01
CA ALA A 724 -27.60 18.32 27.20
C ALA A 724 -27.29 18.75 25.76
N VAL A 725 -26.23 18.16 25.20
CA VAL A 725 -25.96 18.14 23.75
C VAL A 725 -26.31 16.76 23.23
N SER A 726 -27.08 16.68 22.14
CA SER A 726 -27.24 15.43 21.42
C SER A 726 -26.84 15.55 19.96
N TYR A 727 -26.25 14.47 19.44
CA TYR A 727 -25.86 14.35 18.05
C TYR A 727 -26.44 13.07 17.50
N ALA A 728 -27.05 13.11 16.31
CA ALA A 728 -27.44 11.91 15.56
C ALA A 728 -28.36 10.88 16.28
N THR A 729 -28.97 11.23 17.41
CA THR A 729 -29.69 10.27 18.26
C THR A 729 -31.03 9.82 17.71
N THR A 730 -31.57 10.53 16.72
CA THR A 730 -32.92 10.33 16.22
C THR A 730 -32.99 10.35 14.71
N GLY A 731 -34.08 9.81 14.18
CA GLY A 731 -34.46 10.11 12.82
C GLY A 731 -35.87 9.70 12.40
N THR A 732 -36.28 10.15 11.23
CA THR A 732 -37.59 9.95 10.60
C THR A 732 -37.90 8.48 10.19
N ALA A 733 -39.05 7.95 10.57
CA ALA A 733 -39.55 6.67 10.05
C ALA A 733 -39.99 6.80 8.57
N GLY A 734 -39.94 5.69 7.82
CA GLY A 734 -40.34 5.62 6.41
C GLY A 734 -39.35 6.21 5.39
N LYS A 735 -38.19 6.66 5.87
CA LYS A 735 -37.09 7.26 5.09
C LYS A 735 -35.95 6.25 4.95
N LYS A 736 -35.31 6.19 3.77
CA LYS A 736 -34.29 5.16 3.47
C LYS A 736 -32.97 5.51 4.17
N SER A 737 -32.24 4.50 4.61
CA SER A 737 -30.91 4.71 5.20
C SER A 737 -29.89 5.12 4.14
N GLY A 738 -28.87 5.87 4.54
CA GLY A 738 -27.75 6.29 3.68
C GLY A 738 -27.68 7.80 3.42
N SER A 739 -26.96 8.16 2.36
CA SER A 739 -26.53 9.51 2.00
C SER A 739 -27.64 10.57 1.86
N ALA A 740 -28.88 10.14 1.63
CA ALA A 740 -29.98 11.03 1.30
C ALA A 740 -30.92 11.37 2.47
N ASP A 741 -30.74 10.79 3.67
CA ASP A 741 -31.84 10.86 4.65
C ASP A 741 -31.49 11.00 6.13
N ARG A 742 -30.24 11.30 6.56
CA ARG A 742 -30.00 11.92 7.88
C ARG A 742 -28.56 12.26 8.29
N LEU A 743 -28.44 13.46 8.88
CA LEU A 743 -27.37 13.99 9.76
C LEU A 743 -26.09 14.34 9.00
N ALA A 744 -25.68 15.61 8.93
CA ALA A 744 -24.39 15.94 8.33
C ALA A 744 -23.26 15.50 9.29
N TRP A 745 -22.21 14.88 8.76
CA TRP A 745 -21.25 14.14 9.60
C TRP A 745 -19.84 14.67 9.59
N LEU A 746 -19.12 14.46 10.69
CA LEU A 746 -17.70 14.74 10.75
C LEU A 746 -16.87 13.55 10.23
N HIS A 747 -15.92 13.79 9.32
CA HIS A 747 -15.12 12.71 8.71
C HIS A 747 -14.35 11.90 9.78
N GLN A 748 -14.52 10.57 9.73
CA GLN A 748 -14.07 9.52 10.68
C GLN A 748 -14.96 9.22 11.92
N GLY A 749 -16.27 9.47 11.85
CA GLY A 749 -17.28 8.66 12.56
C GLY A 749 -17.59 9.09 14.00
N PHE A 750 -18.43 10.12 14.14
CA PHE A 750 -18.90 10.70 15.41
C PHE A 750 -20.17 10.04 16.02
N PRO A 751 -20.09 9.11 16.97
CA PRO A 751 -21.24 8.29 17.34
C PRO A 751 -22.45 9.08 17.93
N PRO A 752 -23.71 8.68 17.66
CA PRO A 752 -24.92 9.28 18.22
C PRO A 752 -24.95 9.26 19.74
N ARG A 753 -25.25 10.41 20.35
CA ARG A 753 -25.15 10.55 21.81
C ARG A 753 -26.01 11.67 22.39
N ARG A 754 -26.31 11.59 23.69
CA ARG A 754 -26.81 12.67 24.56
C ARG A 754 -25.85 12.84 25.76
N PHE A 755 -25.36 14.05 26.00
CA PHE A 755 -24.47 14.41 27.12
C PHE A 755 -25.22 15.18 28.19
N PRO A 756 -25.42 14.70 29.42
CA PRO A 756 -25.85 15.57 30.51
C PRO A 756 -24.68 16.46 30.98
N PHE A 757 -24.88 17.77 31.12
CA PHE A 757 -23.88 18.63 31.78
C PHE A 757 -23.88 18.35 33.29
N ARG A 758 -22.71 18.12 33.88
CA ARG A 758 -22.58 18.11 35.35
C ARG A 758 -22.95 19.50 35.87
N ARG A 759 -23.82 19.57 36.88
CA ARG A 759 -24.10 20.83 37.57
C ARG A 759 -22.76 21.37 38.11
N PRO A 760 -22.45 22.66 37.91
CA PRO A 760 -21.28 23.25 38.56
C PRO A 760 -21.43 23.10 40.08
N PRO A 761 -20.35 22.80 40.82
CA PRO A 761 -20.38 22.96 42.27
C PRO A 761 -20.71 24.44 42.55
N PHE A 762 -21.74 24.66 43.37
CA PHE A 762 -22.10 25.98 43.86
C PHE A 762 -21.02 26.52 44.80
#